data_AF-A0A0C2F5E0-F1
#
_entry.id   AF-A0A0C2F5E0-F1
#
_cell.length_a   1.000
_cell.length_b   1.000
_cell.length_c   1.000
_cell.angle_alpha   90.00
_cell.angle_beta   90.00
_cell.angle_gamma   90.00
#
_symmetry.space_group_name_H-M   'P 1'
#
loop_
_entity.id
_entity.type
_entity.pdbx_description
1 polymer ?
#
loop_
_entity_poly.entity_id
_entity_poly.type
_entity_poly.pdbx_seq_one_letter_code
_entity_poly.pdbx_strand_id
1 'polypeptide(L)'
;MIPVLEERANNWDSFVRIRDEADIELDKLRKPLDEVLAKPRRSTNDAKRDFDVISEERKKTNILGDKVRQLQELSELLDPLESAYADVRFIDVDAEQMEKQYDDVLNELSAEIEDENLLCDSVDHFNAEMNAICDLVAGEPTKENVENIEQFQLPALRAQLSMLKERYDEANHARKHVDPDSSRFAVLEDRIKSLDALLDDAKKAAEKDELERLIVVLTIRMSQLESIPLRELTEDSLNEIEKQVHDLPKEKVEQLQKQIEDLRNAKKQQDDTLRDTIQRLAQIEEAIAALPTAQDIPTIEDRLGRMGDIRESLLNLEITADKDIDDRAENARKTIDDMTKHDEEQLQKMLTERDLRNDAIQSLDQLEQDVAELEQCLPVPSTSSSDLIAYQQGKTPKLVAKLEAIGDVPADLLPKKEDLAHRIDDVNKKLDDQVNDLKRFEEKTIELQNVVDECRDKLKKRDAPEPIETVQKDAEDLAVVLATIDAIPQEELSPRNQLARDANNIKEQAKQLSTIRKALAEEEKARERQDELKDRLSAVADSLNKVDPENVEPAQQLVSSLDAELQKLGGIADACQQFAITSSPIVSHDDLDKTLPDQVRDLQKKCDDVKKNAEQIAQLNAVAPEILMISESLQQQPEQIPSNLNEQQSVLEDLETKKQRLENLLQTIPAGDATEELRQRSEWDLSKLKDLLKRLGDSVGDKLAALAAFNAARKDAEDQLLAITGPESVEKTPDELKKDEESLARLQQSISQLDRDGLDDEQKGEHAQLLDRINESLAVIKVCLRDLLLVLMLTYL
;
A
#
# COMPACT_ATOMS: atom_id res chain seq x y z
N MET A 1 7.57 33.93 65.98
CA MET A 1 6.60 32.92 65.52
C MET A 1 6.73 31.70 66.40
N ILE A 2 5.63 30.99 66.67
CA ILE A 2 5.62 29.76 67.47
C ILE A 2 5.85 28.60 66.48
N PRO A 3 6.95 27.83 66.57
CA PRO A 3 7.31 26.81 65.58
C PRO A 3 6.20 25.79 65.28
N VAL A 4 5.42 25.41 66.29
CA VAL A 4 4.29 24.48 66.15
C VAL A 4 3.16 25.04 65.27
N LEU A 5 2.93 26.35 65.29
CA LEU A 5 1.93 26.99 64.44
C LEU A 5 2.43 27.12 62.99
N GLU A 6 3.73 27.27 62.80
CA GLU A 6 4.37 27.32 61.48
C GLU A 6 4.36 25.95 60.81
N GLU A 7 4.68 24.88 61.56
CA GLU A 7 4.55 23.50 61.10
C GLU A 7 3.11 23.15 60.73
N ARG A 8 2.14 23.52 61.58
CA ARG A 8 0.71 23.30 61.30
C ARG A 8 0.23 24.09 60.08
N ALA A 9 0.71 25.31 59.88
CA ALA A 9 0.40 26.11 58.68
C ALA A 9 0.98 25.47 57.41
N ASN A 10 2.22 24.97 57.47
CA ASN A 10 2.85 24.26 56.34
C ASN A 10 2.12 22.96 55.98
N ASN A 11 1.62 22.22 56.99
CA ASN A 11 0.80 21.02 56.78
C ASN A 11 -0.54 21.38 56.14
N TRP A 12 -1.15 22.51 56.53
CA TRP A 12 -2.39 23.00 55.93
C TRP A 12 -2.20 23.44 54.47
N ASP A 13 -1.14 24.18 54.16
CA ASP A 13 -0.83 24.59 52.79
C ASP A 13 -0.57 23.36 51.90
N SER A 14 0.09 22.33 52.45
CA SER A 14 0.31 21.06 51.76
C SER A 14 -1.00 20.29 51.54
N PHE A 15 -1.89 20.27 52.54
CA PHE A 15 -3.22 19.66 52.45
C PHE A 15 -4.06 20.32 51.35
N VAL A 16 -4.17 21.66 51.36
CA VAL A 16 -4.93 22.41 50.35
C VAL A 16 -4.36 22.16 48.95
N ARG A 17 -3.04 22.17 48.79
CA ARG A 17 -2.40 21.87 47.50
C ARG A 17 -2.77 20.48 46.99
N ILE A 18 -2.67 19.45 47.84
CA ILE A 18 -2.98 18.07 47.43
C ILE A 18 -4.47 17.89 47.16
N ARG A 19 -5.34 18.59 47.89
CA ARG A 19 -6.79 18.59 47.68
C ARG A 19 -7.13 19.18 46.32
N ASP A 20 -6.62 20.37 46.02
CA ASP A 20 -6.86 21.03 44.74
C ASP A 20 -6.26 20.21 43.57
N GLU A 21 -5.11 19.55 43.79
CA GLU A 21 -4.56 18.58 42.83
C GLU A 21 -5.48 17.37 42.62
N ALA A 22 -6.08 16.83 43.70
CA ALA A 22 -7.00 15.70 43.61
C ALA A 22 -8.29 16.07 42.86
N ASP A 23 -8.84 17.27 43.09
CA ASP A 23 -9.99 17.78 42.34
C ASP A 23 -9.67 17.95 40.84
N ILE A 24 -8.48 18.47 40.51
CA ILE A 24 -8.01 18.59 39.12
C ILE A 24 -7.88 17.20 38.47
N GLU A 25 -7.34 16.21 39.19
CA GLU A 25 -7.22 14.85 38.67
C GLU A 25 -8.60 14.15 38.55
N LEU A 26 -9.53 14.40 39.48
CA LEU A 26 -10.93 13.94 39.37
C LEU A 26 -11.59 14.49 38.11
N ASP A 27 -11.47 15.79 37.83
CA ASP A 27 -12.05 16.40 36.62
C ASP A 27 -11.40 15.86 35.33
N LYS A 28 -10.08 15.65 35.34
CA LYS A 28 -9.36 15.05 34.20
C LYS A 28 -9.83 13.62 33.93
N LEU A 29 -10.00 12.82 34.98
CA LEU A 29 -10.47 11.44 34.86
C LEU A 29 -11.96 11.36 34.56
N ARG A 30 -12.77 12.37 34.89
CA ARG A 30 -14.19 12.39 34.56
C ARG A 30 -14.47 12.67 33.09
N LYS A 31 -13.66 13.52 32.47
CA LYS A 31 -13.88 14.01 31.10
C LYS A 31 -13.98 12.89 30.03
N PRO A 32 -13.09 11.87 29.97
CA PRO A 32 -13.22 10.78 29.01
C PRO A 32 -14.50 9.97 29.18
N LEU A 33 -14.92 9.76 30.43
CA LEU A 33 -16.15 9.05 30.76
C LEU A 33 -17.39 9.81 30.27
N ASP A 34 -17.45 11.11 30.55
CA ASP A 34 -18.54 11.98 30.08
C ASP A 34 -18.58 12.06 28.54
N GLU A 35 -17.41 12.11 27.89
CA GLU A 35 -17.31 12.09 26.42
C GLU A 35 -17.87 10.80 25.81
N VAL A 36 -17.64 9.64 26.43
CA VAL A 36 -18.17 8.35 25.96
C VAL A 36 -19.67 8.24 26.22
N LEU A 37 -20.13 8.66 27.40
CA LEU A 37 -21.56 8.64 27.77
C LEU A 37 -22.40 9.60 26.92
N ALA A 38 -21.82 10.70 26.44
CA ALA A 38 -22.51 11.67 25.61
C ALA A 38 -22.64 11.24 24.13
N LYS A 39 -21.90 10.22 23.69
CA LYS A 39 -21.98 9.73 22.31
C LYS A 39 -23.33 9.05 22.06
N PRO A 40 -23.91 9.22 20.85
CA PRO A 40 -25.04 8.39 20.45
C PRO A 40 -24.62 6.91 20.34
N ARG A 41 -25.63 6.03 20.23
CA ARG A 41 -25.40 4.63 19.85
C ARG A 41 -24.57 4.56 18.58
N ARG A 42 -23.63 3.62 18.54
CA ARG A 42 -22.60 3.54 17.50
C ARG A 42 -22.25 2.09 17.16
N SER A 43 -21.49 1.92 16.08
CA SER A 43 -21.07 0.59 15.63
C SER A 43 -20.28 -0.17 16.70
N THR A 44 -20.31 -1.51 16.65
CA THR A 44 -19.53 -2.39 17.53
C THR A 44 -18.03 -2.03 17.55
N ASN A 45 -17.48 -1.63 16.39
CA ASN A 45 -16.07 -1.23 16.29
C ASN A 45 -15.78 0.08 17.03
N ASP A 46 -16.67 1.06 16.95
CA ASP A 46 -16.51 2.34 17.66
C ASP A 46 -16.76 2.18 19.16
N ALA A 47 -17.72 1.35 19.56
CA ALA A 47 -17.94 0.99 20.96
C ALA A 47 -16.72 0.26 21.55
N LYS A 48 -16.04 -0.59 20.77
CA LYS A 48 -14.82 -1.28 21.19
C LYS A 48 -13.64 -0.31 21.38
N ARG A 49 -13.49 0.69 20.52
CA ARG A 49 -12.50 1.77 20.72
C ARG A 49 -12.77 2.55 21.99
N ASP A 50 -14.03 2.85 22.28
CA ASP A 50 -14.40 3.53 23.51
C ASP A 50 -14.17 2.66 24.74
N PHE A 51 -14.46 1.36 24.66
CA PHE A 51 -14.10 0.40 25.70
C PHE A 51 -12.59 0.41 25.98
N ASP A 52 -11.75 0.38 24.94
CA ASP A 52 -10.29 0.43 25.09
C ASP A 52 -9.83 1.74 25.75
N VAL A 53 -10.37 2.89 25.33
CA VAL A 53 -10.08 4.19 25.93
C VAL A 53 -10.47 4.23 27.41
N ILE A 54 -11.70 3.83 27.74
CA ILE A 54 -12.21 3.82 29.11
C ILE A 54 -11.44 2.82 29.98
N SER A 55 -11.02 1.68 29.43
CA SER A 55 -10.20 0.69 30.14
C SER A 55 -8.82 1.25 30.50
N GLU A 56 -8.18 1.98 29.59
CA GLU A 56 -6.89 2.63 29.86
C GLU A 56 -7.02 3.79 30.86
N GLU A 57 -8.07 4.61 30.78
CA GLU A 57 -8.31 5.68 31.76
C GLU A 57 -8.68 5.11 33.14
N ARG A 58 -9.43 4.00 33.21
CA ARG A 58 -9.74 3.29 34.46
C ARG A 58 -8.49 2.82 35.18
N LYS A 59 -7.41 2.43 34.48
CA LYS A 59 -6.13 2.06 35.12
C LYS A 59 -5.45 3.22 35.85
N LYS A 60 -5.74 4.47 35.46
CA LYS A 60 -5.14 5.68 36.02
C LYS A 60 -5.82 6.16 37.30
N THR A 61 -7.00 5.64 37.66
CA THR A 61 -7.75 6.08 38.85
C THR A 61 -7.01 5.82 40.16
N ASN A 62 -6.06 4.87 40.19
CA ASN A 62 -5.20 4.60 41.35
C ASN A 62 -4.48 5.85 41.87
N ILE A 63 -4.21 6.84 41.00
CA ILE A 63 -3.62 8.13 41.38
C ILE A 63 -4.48 8.84 42.45
N LEU A 64 -5.81 8.73 42.38
CA LEU A 64 -6.70 9.32 43.38
C LEU A 64 -6.61 8.59 44.71
N GLY A 65 -6.50 7.26 44.70
CA GLY A 65 -6.30 6.48 45.93
C GLY A 65 -5.03 6.87 46.68
N ASP A 66 -3.94 7.14 45.97
CA ASP A 66 -2.69 7.64 46.58
C ASP A 66 -2.84 9.07 47.13
N LYS A 67 -3.61 9.93 46.45
CA LYS A 67 -3.89 11.30 46.91
C LYS A 67 -4.81 11.31 48.13
N VAL A 68 -5.85 10.47 48.15
CA VAL A 68 -6.74 10.29 49.32
C VAL A 68 -5.95 9.83 50.53
N ARG A 69 -5.02 8.88 50.38
CA ARG A 69 -4.14 8.43 51.48
C ARG A 69 -3.26 9.57 52.02
N GLN A 70 -2.66 10.37 51.14
CA GLN A 70 -1.86 11.54 51.55
C GLN A 70 -2.71 12.60 52.26
N LEU A 71 -3.94 12.84 51.79
CA LEU A 71 -4.87 13.76 52.45
C LEU A 71 -5.31 13.23 53.81
N GLN A 72 -5.52 11.91 53.95
CA GLN A 72 -5.81 11.27 55.25
C GLN A 72 -4.65 11.49 56.24
N GLU A 73 -3.42 11.18 55.85
CA GLU A 73 -2.23 11.39 56.69
C GLU A 73 -2.06 12.86 57.11
N LEU A 74 -2.26 13.80 56.19
CA LEU A 74 -2.20 15.23 56.49
C LEU A 74 -3.36 15.71 57.37
N SER A 75 -4.55 15.12 57.21
CA SER A 75 -5.72 15.44 58.05
C SER A 75 -5.53 15.04 59.51
N GLU A 76 -4.85 13.91 59.76
CA GLU A 76 -4.46 13.46 61.11
C GLU A 76 -3.43 14.40 61.74
N LEU A 77 -2.45 14.88 60.96
CA LEU A 77 -1.46 15.88 61.42
C LEU A 77 -2.08 17.27 61.68
N LEU A 78 -3.28 17.52 61.16
CA LEU A 78 -4.03 18.77 61.32
C LEU A 78 -5.11 18.70 62.40
N ASP A 79 -5.22 17.57 63.12
CA ASP A 79 -6.20 17.37 64.19
C ASP A 79 -6.19 18.53 65.22
N PRO A 80 -7.36 19.04 65.67
CA PRO A 80 -8.72 18.57 65.41
C PRO A 80 -9.45 19.37 64.30
N LEU A 81 -8.82 19.59 63.14
CA LEU A 81 -9.44 20.37 62.06
C LEU A 81 -10.49 19.56 61.28
N GLU A 82 -11.76 19.64 61.69
CA GLU A 82 -12.87 18.89 61.07
C GLU A 82 -13.05 19.11 59.57
N SER A 83 -12.75 20.32 59.06
CA SER A 83 -12.87 20.61 57.63
C SER A 83 -11.91 19.76 56.77
N ALA A 84 -10.72 19.44 57.29
CA ALA A 84 -9.77 18.58 56.57
C ALA A 84 -10.32 17.15 56.43
N TYR A 85 -10.91 16.60 57.50
CA TYR A 85 -11.55 15.28 57.46
C TYR A 85 -12.79 15.24 56.55
N ALA A 86 -13.56 16.33 56.48
CA ALA A 86 -14.70 16.44 55.58
C ALA A 86 -14.26 16.42 54.10
N ASP A 87 -13.26 17.24 53.74
CA ASP A 87 -12.73 17.31 52.37
C ASP A 87 -12.17 15.94 51.92
N VAL A 88 -11.42 15.25 52.78
CA VAL A 88 -10.93 13.88 52.54
C VAL A 88 -12.08 12.95 52.19
N ARG A 89 -13.17 12.97 52.98
CA ARG A 89 -14.32 12.10 52.77
C ARG A 89 -15.03 12.39 51.45
N PHE A 90 -15.15 13.66 51.05
CA PHE A 90 -15.77 14.01 49.78
C PHE A 90 -14.96 13.47 48.61
N ILE A 91 -13.64 13.68 48.60
CA ILE A 91 -12.75 13.20 47.54
C ILE A 91 -12.73 11.67 47.48
N ASP A 92 -12.74 11.00 48.64
CA ASP A 92 -12.80 9.53 48.72
C ASP A 92 -14.08 8.98 48.09
N VAL A 93 -15.24 9.57 48.44
CA VAL A 93 -16.54 9.19 47.85
C VAL A 93 -16.59 9.47 46.34
N ASP A 94 -16.07 10.62 45.90
CA ASP A 94 -16.04 10.98 44.47
C ASP A 94 -15.10 10.05 43.68
N ALA A 95 -13.96 9.66 44.26
CA ALA A 95 -13.07 8.68 43.68
C ALA A 95 -13.73 7.30 43.57
N GLU A 96 -14.34 6.78 44.65
CA GLU A 96 -15.09 5.51 44.63
C GLU A 96 -16.25 5.54 43.62
N GLN A 97 -16.99 6.65 43.57
CA GLN A 97 -18.10 6.80 42.64
C GLN A 97 -17.62 6.82 41.19
N MET A 98 -16.54 7.53 40.90
CA MET A 98 -15.95 7.58 39.57
C MET A 98 -15.46 6.20 39.13
N GLU A 99 -14.73 5.49 40.00
CA GLU A 99 -14.30 4.11 39.74
C GLU A 99 -15.46 3.18 39.41
N LYS A 100 -16.54 3.27 40.19
CA LYS A 100 -17.75 2.50 39.95
C LYS A 100 -18.40 2.85 38.60
N GLN A 101 -18.46 4.13 38.23
CA GLN A 101 -19.03 4.53 36.94
C GLN A 101 -18.21 4.01 35.76
N TYR A 102 -16.88 4.01 35.88
CA TYR A 102 -16.01 3.37 34.90
C TYR A 102 -16.33 1.88 34.77
N ASP A 103 -16.44 1.17 35.88
CA ASP A 103 -16.72 -0.28 35.88
C ASP A 103 -18.12 -0.59 35.32
N ASP A 104 -19.12 0.22 35.66
CA ASP A 104 -20.50 0.09 35.13
C ASP A 104 -20.50 0.30 33.60
N VAL A 105 -19.85 1.35 33.09
CA VAL A 105 -19.77 1.63 31.63
C VAL A 105 -18.97 0.56 30.90
N LEU A 106 -17.88 0.06 31.47
CA LEU A 106 -17.10 -1.04 30.86
C LEU A 106 -17.91 -2.32 30.79
N ASN A 107 -18.65 -2.66 31.85
CA ASN A 107 -19.52 -3.84 31.86
C ASN A 107 -20.66 -3.71 30.85
N GLU A 108 -21.30 -2.54 30.77
CA GLU A 108 -22.34 -2.27 29.77
C GLU A 108 -21.78 -2.37 28.34
N LEU A 109 -20.66 -1.71 28.04
CA LEU A 109 -20.02 -1.79 26.73
C LEU A 109 -19.61 -3.21 26.37
N SER A 110 -18.99 -3.96 27.28
CA SER A 110 -18.58 -5.35 27.03
C SER A 110 -19.78 -6.23 26.74
N ALA A 111 -20.83 -6.16 27.57
CA ALA A 111 -22.03 -6.97 27.39
C ALA A 111 -22.74 -6.65 26.07
N GLU A 112 -22.86 -5.37 25.71
CA GLU A 112 -23.50 -4.96 24.46
C GLU A 112 -22.66 -5.35 23.22
N ILE A 113 -21.33 -5.25 23.30
CA ILE A 113 -20.42 -5.67 22.22
C ILE A 113 -20.48 -7.19 22.04
N GLU A 114 -20.43 -7.96 23.12
CA GLU A 114 -20.52 -9.42 23.07
C GLU A 114 -21.86 -9.88 22.51
N ASP A 115 -22.96 -9.29 22.98
CA ASP A 115 -24.32 -9.60 22.51
C ASP A 115 -24.49 -9.26 21.02
N GLU A 116 -23.94 -8.13 20.55
CA GLU A 116 -23.99 -7.79 19.12
C GLU A 116 -23.15 -8.73 18.27
N ASN A 117 -21.97 -9.15 18.73
CA ASN A 117 -21.17 -10.14 18.02
C ASN A 117 -21.92 -11.49 17.92
N LEU A 118 -22.58 -11.94 18.99
CA LEU A 118 -23.40 -13.15 18.96
C LEU A 118 -24.59 -13.04 18.00
N LEU A 119 -25.22 -11.86 17.93
CA LEU A 119 -26.29 -11.60 16.98
C LEU A 119 -25.78 -11.62 15.53
N CYS A 120 -24.61 -11.01 15.29
CA CYS A 120 -23.91 -11.04 14.00
C CYS A 120 -23.56 -12.47 13.57
N ASP A 121 -22.99 -13.27 14.46
CA ASP A 121 -22.65 -14.68 14.19
C ASP A 121 -23.91 -15.51 13.87
N SER A 122 -25.01 -15.24 14.56
CA SER A 122 -26.30 -15.89 14.30
C SER A 122 -26.86 -15.50 12.92
N VAL A 123 -26.72 -14.24 12.52
CA VAL A 123 -27.06 -13.75 11.17
C VAL A 123 -26.20 -14.42 10.10
N ASP A 124 -24.89 -14.58 10.33
CA ASP A 124 -23.98 -15.21 9.38
C ASP A 124 -24.23 -16.71 9.23
N HIS A 125 -24.51 -17.39 10.33
CA HIS A 125 -24.93 -18.78 10.32
C HIS A 125 -26.23 -18.97 9.52
N PHE A 126 -27.24 -18.14 9.77
CA PHE A 126 -28.49 -18.13 9.02
C PHE A 126 -28.28 -17.87 7.53
N ASN A 127 -27.39 -16.92 7.18
CA ASN A 127 -27.00 -16.64 5.80
C ASN A 127 -26.34 -17.84 5.10
N ALA A 128 -25.52 -18.62 5.83
CA ALA A 128 -24.88 -19.82 5.31
C ALA A 128 -25.92 -20.93 5.06
N GLU A 129 -26.87 -21.14 5.97
CA GLU A 129 -27.98 -22.08 5.77
C GLU A 129 -28.84 -21.68 4.56
N MET A 130 -29.18 -20.40 4.42
CA MET A 130 -29.89 -19.89 3.25
C MET A 130 -29.10 -20.11 1.95
N ASN A 131 -27.78 -19.86 1.94
CA ASN A 131 -26.94 -20.08 0.76
C ASN A 131 -26.94 -21.55 0.35
N ALA A 132 -26.81 -22.48 1.30
CA ALA A 132 -26.84 -23.91 1.01
C ALA A 132 -28.17 -24.33 0.36
N ILE A 133 -29.29 -23.74 0.80
CA ILE A 133 -30.61 -24.01 0.22
C ILE A 133 -30.74 -23.36 -1.17
N CYS A 134 -30.26 -22.12 -1.35
CA CYS A 134 -30.20 -21.48 -2.67
C CYS A 134 -29.39 -22.30 -3.67
N ASP A 135 -28.23 -22.83 -3.27
CA ASP A 135 -27.37 -23.67 -4.11
C ASP A 135 -28.07 -24.97 -4.51
N LEU A 136 -28.80 -25.60 -3.58
CA LEU A 136 -29.63 -26.78 -3.86
C LEU A 136 -30.75 -26.46 -4.85
N VAL A 137 -31.39 -25.29 -4.76
CA VAL A 137 -32.45 -24.85 -5.69
C VAL A 137 -31.89 -24.49 -7.07
N ALA A 138 -30.67 -23.97 -7.15
CA ALA A 138 -30.02 -23.62 -8.41
C ALA A 138 -29.54 -24.83 -9.23
N GLY A 139 -29.20 -25.95 -8.57
CA GLY A 139 -28.60 -27.14 -9.17
C GLY A 139 -29.57 -28.16 -9.79
N GLU A 140 -30.60 -27.72 -10.51
CA GLU A 140 -31.65 -28.58 -11.10
C GLU A 140 -32.27 -29.57 -10.07
N PRO A 141 -32.95 -29.07 -9.03
CA PRO A 141 -33.47 -29.90 -7.95
C PRO A 141 -34.55 -30.86 -8.46
N THR A 142 -34.54 -32.08 -7.92
CA THR A 142 -35.65 -33.02 -8.14
C THR A 142 -36.92 -32.50 -7.46
N LYS A 143 -38.09 -32.94 -7.94
CA LYS A 143 -39.38 -32.63 -7.32
C LYS A 143 -39.42 -32.93 -5.82
N GLU A 144 -38.85 -34.06 -5.40
CA GLU A 144 -38.74 -34.44 -3.98
C GLU A 144 -37.89 -33.44 -3.19
N ASN A 145 -36.80 -32.93 -3.76
CA ASN A 145 -35.97 -31.90 -3.13
C ASN A 145 -36.73 -30.58 -2.97
N VAL A 146 -37.45 -30.15 -4.02
CA VAL A 146 -38.27 -28.92 -3.99
C VAL A 146 -39.37 -29.03 -2.93
N GLU A 147 -40.08 -30.15 -2.87
CA GLU A 147 -41.14 -30.40 -1.87
C GLU A 147 -40.59 -30.42 -0.44
N ASN A 148 -39.42 -31.03 -0.22
CA ASN A 148 -38.76 -31.07 1.09
C ASN A 148 -38.34 -29.66 1.56
N ILE A 149 -37.80 -28.84 0.65
CA ILE A 149 -37.45 -27.46 0.94
C ILE A 149 -38.70 -26.64 1.29
N GLU A 150 -39.77 -26.76 0.52
CA GLU A 150 -41.05 -26.05 0.72
C GLU A 150 -41.72 -26.43 2.04
N GLN A 151 -41.76 -27.73 2.40
CA GLN A 151 -42.52 -28.23 3.54
C GLN A 151 -41.78 -28.15 4.87
N PHE A 152 -40.43 -28.26 4.86
CA PHE A 152 -39.66 -28.39 6.10
C PHE A 152 -38.61 -27.30 6.27
N GLN A 153 -37.72 -27.12 5.30
CA GLN A 153 -36.55 -26.24 5.47
C GLN A 153 -36.93 -24.76 5.47
N LEU A 154 -37.78 -24.33 4.54
CA LEU A 154 -38.22 -22.95 4.44
C LEU A 154 -39.08 -22.50 5.64
N PRO A 155 -40.04 -23.29 6.16
CA PRO A 155 -40.70 -22.98 7.43
C PRO A 155 -39.75 -22.89 8.63
N ALA A 156 -38.75 -23.78 8.70
CA ALA A 156 -37.74 -23.73 9.77
C ALA A 156 -36.91 -22.44 9.71
N LEU A 157 -36.46 -22.04 8.52
CA LEU A 157 -35.76 -20.77 8.30
C LEU A 157 -36.63 -19.57 8.68
N ARG A 158 -37.92 -19.57 8.35
CA ARG A 158 -38.84 -18.50 8.73
C ARG A 158 -39.00 -18.38 10.25
N ALA A 159 -39.07 -19.52 10.95
CA ALA A 159 -39.13 -19.53 12.40
C ALA A 159 -37.83 -18.99 13.04
N GLN A 160 -36.67 -19.41 12.52
CA GLN A 160 -35.37 -18.89 12.96
C GLN A 160 -35.26 -17.38 12.71
N LEU A 161 -35.65 -16.88 11.53
CA LEU A 161 -35.65 -15.44 11.23
C LEU A 161 -36.56 -14.67 12.21
N SER A 162 -37.73 -15.22 12.55
CA SER A 162 -38.64 -14.59 13.51
C SER A 162 -38.02 -14.50 14.91
N MET A 163 -37.35 -15.56 15.38
CA MET A 163 -36.64 -15.53 16.67
C MET A 163 -35.48 -14.53 16.65
N LEU A 164 -34.76 -14.46 15.54
CA LEU A 164 -33.64 -13.54 15.38
C LEU A 164 -34.10 -12.08 15.36
N LYS A 165 -35.26 -11.82 14.74
CA LYS A 165 -35.92 -10.51 14.74
C LYS A 165 -36.37 -10.09 16.14
N GLU A 166 -36.94 -10.99 16.92
CA GLU A 166 -37.30 -10.71 18.31
C GLU A 166 -36.07 -10.34 19.15
N ARG A 167 -34.96 -11.07 18.99
CA ARG A 167 -33.68 -10.73 19.65
C ARG A 167 -33.12 -9.39 19.20
N TYR A 168 -33.19 -9.09 17.91
CA TYR A 168 -32.77 -7.81 17.37
C TYR A 168 -33.61 -6.67 17.95
N ASP A 169 -34.93 -6.82 18.00
CA ASP A 169 -35.82 -5.82 18.57
C ASP A 169 -35.52 -5.64 20.06
N GLU A 170 -35.38 -6.73 20.83
CA GLU A 170 -35.00 -6.66 22.25
C GLU A 170 -33.68 -5.91 22.45
N ALA A 171 -32.64 -6.24 21.68
CA ALA A 171 -31.35 -5.56 21.67
C ALA A 171 -31.50 -4.06 21.35
N ASN A 172 -32.27 -3.71 20.32
CA ASN A 172 -32.47 -2.33 19.90
C ASN A 172 -33.18 -1.49 20.98
N HIS A 173 -34.05 -2.09 21.79
CA HIS A 173 -34.72 -1.39 22.88
C HIS A 173 -33.85 -1.34 24.15
N ALA A 174 -33.10 -2.39 24.47
CA ALA A 174 -32.37 -2.51 25.73
C ALA A 174 -31.01 -1.80 25.75
N ARG A 175 -30.29 -1.73 24.62
CA ARG A 175 -28.90 -1.24 24.55
C ARG A 175 -28.80 0.29 24.65
N LYS A 176 -27.70 0.78 25.19
CA LYS A 176 -27.41 2.20 25.40
C LYS A 176 -26.29 2.72 24.51
N HIS A 177 -25.29 1.89 24.21
CA HIS A 177 -24.02 2.31 23.60
C HIS A 177 -23.81 1.74 22.20
N VAL A 178 -24.19 0.49 21.97
CA VAL A 178 -24.03 -0.20 20.67
C VAL A 178 -25.32 -0.14 19.86
N ASP A 179 -25.19 0.28 18.60
CA ASP A 179 -26.27 0.27 17.62
C ASP A 179 -26.33 -1.10 16.91
N PRO A 180 -27.45 -1.83 17.00
CA PRO A 180 -27.62 -3.08 16.26
C PRO A 180 -27.61 -2.87 14.74
N ASP A 181 -26.98 -3.77 13.98
CA ASP A 181 -26.90 -3.63 12.52
C ASP A 181 -28.24 -3.98 11.80
N SER A 182 -29.12 -2.99 11.71
CA SER A 182 -30.41 -3.07 10.99
C SER A 182 -30.28 -3.49 9.53
N SER A 183 -29.17 -3.13 8.89
CA SER A 183 -28.97 -3.36 7.45
C SER A 183 -28.84 -4.85 7.14
N ARG A 184 -28.16 -5.60 8.01
CA ARG A 184 -27.98 -7.04 7.86
C ARG A 184 -29.29 -7.80 7.98
N PHE A 185 -30.17 -7.39 8.89
CA PHE A 185 -31.50 -7.97 9.04
C PHE A 185 -32.41 -7.71 7.84
N ALA A 186 -32.42 -6.48 7.31
CA ALA A 186 -33.20 -6.15 6.12
C ALA A 186 -32.78 -7.02 4.92
N VAL A 187 -31.47 -7.26 4.77
CA VAL A 187 -30.92 -8.15 3.74
C VAL A 187 -31.40 -9.59 3.92
N LEU A 188 -31.52 -10.10 5.15
CA LEU A 188 -32.08 -11.43 5.42
C LEU A 188 -33.55 -11.54 5.00
N GLU A 189 -34.37 -10.55 5.35
CA GLU A 189 -35.79 -10.52 4.99
C GLU A 189 -35.98 -10.54 3.46
N ASP A 190 -35.18 -9.76 2.73
CA ASP A 190 -35.24 -9.73 1.27
C ASP A 190 -34.69 -11.01 0.63
N ARG A 191 -33.67 -11.64 1.23
CA ARG A 191 -33.16 -12.93 0.76
C ARG A 191 -34.15 -14.07 0.94
N ILE A 192 -34.93 -14.11 2.04
CA ILE A 192 -36.00 -15.11 2.18
C ILE A 192 -37.05 -14.91 1.09
N LYS A 193 -37.47 -13.67 0.80
CA LYS A 193 -38.40 -13.39 -0.30
C LYS A 193 -37.84 -13.82 -1.66
N SER A 194 -36.53 -13.63 -1.88
CA SER A 194 -35.85 -14.08 -3.08
C SER A 194 -35.80 -15.61 -3.19
N LEU A 195 -35.53 -16.30 -2.08
CA LEU A 195 -35.55 -17.77 -2.02
C LEU A 195 -36.96 -18.31 -2.29
N ASP A 196 -37.99 -17.65 -1.75
CA ASP A 196 -39.40 -17.97 -2.05
C ASP A 196 -39.70 -17.90 -3.56
N ALA A 197 -39.23 -16.85 -4.23
CA ALA A 197 -39.41 -16.71 -5.68
C ALA A 197 -38.64 -17.79 -6.46
N LEU A 198 -37.37 -18.05 -6.09
CA LEU A 198 -36.55 -19.08 -6.72
C LEU A 198 -37.15 -20.48 -6.56
N LEU A 199 -37.70 -20.78 -5.37
CA LEU A 199 -38.34 -22.06 -5.09
C LEU A 199 -39.62 -22.24 -5.92
N ASP A 200 -40.43 -21.18 -6.06
CA ASP A 200 -41.64 -21.20 -6.90
C ASP A 200 -41.31 -21.43 -8.39
N ASP A 201 -40.24 -20.80 -8.88
CA ASP A 201 -39.76 -21.00 -10.26
C ASP A 201 -39.18 -22.41 -10.46
N ALA A 202 -38.40 -22.92 -9.51
CA ALA A 202 -37.88 -24.30 -9.55
C ALA A 202 -39.00 -25.34 -9.49
N LYS A 203 -40.06 -25.08 -8.72
CA LYS A 203 -41.26 -25.92 -8.66
C LYS A 203 -41.97 -25.98 -10.02
N LYS A 204 -42.21 -24.83 -10.65
CA LYS A 204 -42.81 -24.77 -11.99
C LYS A 204 -41.94 -25.47 -13.05
N ALA A 205 -40.62 -25.31 -12.96
CA ALA A 205 -39.69 -25.98 -13.85
C ALA A 205 -39.73 -27.51 -13.69
N ALA A 206 -39.70 -28.01 -12.45
CA ALA A 206 -39.80 -29.44 -12.16
C ALA A 206 -41.13 -30.05 -12.64
N GLU A 207 -42.25 -29.33 -12.44
CA GLU A 207 -43.56 -29.75 -12.96
C GLU A 207 -43.61 -29.78 -14.50
N LYS A 208 -42.98 -28.79 -15.15
CA LYS A 208 -42.89 -28.73 -16.62
C LYS A 208 -42.04 -29.89 -17.19
N ASP A 209 -40.91 -30.19 -16.57
CA ASP A 209 -40.04 -31.30 -16.96
C ASP A 209 -40.76 -32.66 -16.85
N GLU A 210 -41.57 -32.86 -15.80
CA GLU A 210 -42.37 -34.08 -15.63
C GLU A 210 -43.43 -34.20 -16.74
N LEU A 211 -44.09 -33.09 -17.10
CA LEU A 211 -45.04 -33.04 -18.22
C LEU A 211 -44.36 -33.30 -19.57
N GLU A 212 -43.18 -32.73 -19.84
CA GLU A 212 -42.44 -32.96 -21.09
C GLU A 212 -42.00 -34.42 -21.22
N ARG A 213 -41.55 -35.06 -20.13
CA ARG A 213 -41.22 -36.50 -20.13
C ARG A 213 -42.45 -37.36 -20.46
N LEU A 214 -43.61 -37.04 -19.90
CA LEU A 214 -44.86 -37.76 -20.19
C LEU A 214 -45.28 -37.62 -21.66
N ILE A 215 -45.13 -36.41 -22.25
CA ILE A 215 -45.41 -36.15 -23.66
C ILE A 215 -44.53 -37.02 -24.56
N VAL A 216 -43.22 -37.09 -24.31
CA VAL A 216 -42.29 -37.92 -25.10
C VAL A 216 -42.69 -39.40 -25.07
N VAL A 217 -43.04 -39.93 -23.89
CA VAL A 217 -43.48 -41.33 -23.76
C VAL A 217 -44.76 -41.61 -24.56
N LEU A 218 -45.72 -40.69 -24.53
CA LEU A 218 -46.98 -40.83 -25.28
C LEU A 218 -46.79 -40.69 -26.79
N THR A 219 -45.91 -39.79 -27.25
CA THR A 219 -45.56 -39.66 -28.67
C THR A 219 -44.90 -40.95 -29.20
N ILE A 220 -43.96 -41.54 -28.45
CA ILE A 220 -43.32 -42.81 -28.86
C ILE A 220 -44.35 -43.94 -29.00
N ARG A 221 -45.31 -44.05 -28.06
CA ARG A 221 -46.38 -45.05 -28.16
C ARG A 221 -47.31 -44.81 -29.35
N MET A 222 -47.62 -43.55 -29.68
CA MET A 222 -48.44 -43.22 -30.84
C MET A 222 -47.77 -43.63 -32.16
N SER A 223 -46.48 -43.32 -32.31
CA SER A 223 -45.71 -43.73 -33.49
C SER A 223 -45.60 -45.25 -33.62
N GLN A 224 -45.57 -45.99 -32.49
CA GLN A 224 -45.63 -47.45 -32.52
C GLN A 224 -46.97 -47.95 -33.06
N LEU A 225 -48.10 -47.35 -32.69
CA LEU A 225 -49.42 -47.72 -33.23
C LEU A 225 -49.60 -47.37 -34.70
N GLU A 226 -49.08 -46.22 -35.15
CA GLU A 226 -49.09 -45.81 -36.58
C GLU A 226 -48.32 -46.81 -37.47
N SER A 227 -47.34 -47.52 -36.91
CA SER A 227 -46.54 -48.51 -37.65
C SER A 227 -47.21 -49.89 -37.80
N ILE A 228 -48.33 -50.15 -37.10
CA ILE A 228 -49.05 -51.42 -37.15
C ILE A 228 -50.01 -51.41 -38.36
N PRO A 229 -50.07 -52.47 -39.19
CA PRO A 229 -51.06 -52.56 -40.27
C PRO A 229 -52.49 -52.38 -39.76
N LEU A 230 -53.30 -51.54 -40.42
CA LEU A 230 -54.69 -51.18 -40.02
C LEU A 230 -55.60 -52.39 -39.74
N ARG A 231 -55.31 -53.53 -40.37
CA ARG A 231 -55.99 -54.82 -40.17
C ARG A 231 -55.79 -55.42 -38.78
N GLU A 232 -54.61 -55.23 -38.20
CA GLU A 232 -54.20 -55.78 -36.89
C GLU A 232 -54.42 -54.78 -35.74
N LEU A 233 -54.78 -53.52 -36.07
CA LEU A 233 -55.04 -52.47 -35.10
C LEU A 233 -56.29 -52.79 -34.25
N THR A 234 -56.13 -53.04 -32.96
CA THR A 234 -57.24 -53.32 -32.03
C THR A 234 -57.77 -52.05 -31.36
N GLU A 235 -59.08 -51.96 -31.21
CA GLU A 235 -59.78 -50.78 -30.65
C GLU A 235 -59.41 -50.52 -29.17
N ASP A 236 -59.06 -51.57 -28.42
CA ASP A 236 -58.61 -51.46 -27.03
C ASP A 236 -57.28 -50.71 -26.87
N SER A 237 -56.37 -50.84 -27.83
CA SER A 237 -55.05 -50.19 -27.80
C SER A 237 -55.14 -48.67 -28.05
N LEU A 238 -56.13 -48.24 -28.85
CA LEU A 238 -56.42 -46.82 -29.07
C LEU A 238 -57.07 -46.19 -27.83
N ASN A 239 -57.96 -46.92 -27.15
CA ASN A 239 -58.65 -46.45 -25.94
C ASN A 239 -57.70 -46.21 -24.75
N GLU A 240 -56.63 -47.01 -24.63
CA GLU A 240 -55.67 -46.90 -23.51
C GLU A 240 -54.75 -45.68 -23.62
N ILE A 241 -54.37 -45.30 -24.85
CA ILE A 241 -53.63 -44.05 -25.09
C ILE A 241 -54.54 -42.84 -24.89
N GLU A 242 -55.79 -42.90 -25.37
CA GLU A 242 -56.79 -41.83 -25.23
C GLU A 242 -57.04 -41.45 -23.76
N LYS A 243 -57.04 -42.42 -22.84
CA LYS A 243 -57.22 -42.20 -21.40
C LYS A 243 -56.05 -41.44 -20.75
N GLN A 244 -54.81 -41.64 -21.22
CA GLN A 244 -53.61 -40.98 -20.68
C GLN A 244 -53.37 -39.60 -21.30
N VAL A 245 -53.95 -39.32 -22.46
CA VAL A 245 -53.88 -38.02 -23.14
C VAL A 245 -54.74 -36.95 -22.44
N HIS A 246 -55.76 -37.34 -21.67
CA HIS A 246 -56.68 -36.37 -21.06
C HIS A 246 -56.05 -35.48 -19.97
N ASP A 247 -54.91 -35.90 -19.41
CA ASP A 247 -54.17 -35.18 -18.35
C ASP A 247 -53.14 -34.16 -18.89
N LEU A 248 -53.05 -33.96 -20.22
CA LEU A 248 -52.07 -33.07 -20.87
C LEU A 248 -52.63 -31.68 -21.26
N PRO A 249 -51.76 -30.69 -21.57
CA PRO A 249 -52.17 -29.36 -22.06
C PRO A 249 -52.92 -29.42 -23.41
N LYS A 250 -54.01 -28.63 -23.54
CA LYS A 250 -54.99 -28.67 -24.65
C LYS A 250 -54.40 -28.72 -26.07
N GLU A 251 -53.37 -27.93 -26.34
CA GLU A 251 -52.80 -27.77 -27.69
C GLU A 251 -52.12 -29.05 -28.21
N LYS A 252 -51.55 -29.86 -27.31
CA LYS A 252 -50.93 -31.17 -27.66
C LYS A 252 -51.92 -32.33 -27.56
N VAL A 253 -52.94 -32.18 -26.72
CA VAL A 253 -54.10 -33.09 -26.65
C VAL A 253 -54.83 -33.13 -27.99
N GLU A 254 -55.08 -31.97 -28.60
CA GLU A 254 -55.75 -31.89 -29.91
C GLU A 254 -54.95 -32.59 -31.02
N GLN A 255 -53.61 -32.47 -30.99
CA GLN A 255 -52.75 -33.12 -31.98
C GLN A 255 -52.77 -34.64 -31.85
N LEU A 256 -52.63 -35.18 -30.63
CA LEU A 256 -52.68 -36.62 -30.38
C LEU A 256 -54.08 -37.21 -30.56
N GLN A 257 -55.14 -36.48 -30.21
CA GLN A 257 -56.53 -36.90 -30.45
C GLN A 257 -56.88 -36.93 -31.94
N LYS A 258 -56.38 -35.96 -32.71
CA LYS A 258 -56.56 -35.96 -34.16
C LYS A 258 -55.90 -37.17 -34.82
N GLN A 259 -54.69 -37.55 -34.38
CA GLN A 259 -54.01 -38.76 -34.88
C GLN A 259 -54.79 -40.05 -34.54
N ILE A 260 -55.38 -40.15 -33.34
CA ILE A 260 -56.24 -41.29 -32.95
C ILE A 260 -57.50 -41.34 -33.84
N GLU A 261 -58.12 -40.20 -34.09
CA GLU A 261 -59.34 -40.11 -34.90
C GLU A 261 -59.08 -40.39 -36.40
N ASP A 262 -57.95 -39.93 -36.92
CA ASP A 262 -57.51 -40.22 -38.29
C ASP A 262 -57.27 -41.73 -38.48
N LEU A 263 -56.68 -42.42 -37.49
CA LEU A 263 -56.51 -43.89 -37.50
C LEU A 263 -57.85 -44.66 -37.44
N ARG A 264 -58.83 -44.18 -36.65
CA ARG A 264 -60.19 -44.78 -36.60
C ARG A 264 -60.93 -44.64 -37.92
N ASN A 265 -60.87 -43.47 -38.55
CA ASN A 265 -61.53 -43.20 -39.82
C ASN A 265 -60.90 -43.98 -40.97
N ALA A 266 -59.57 -44.08 -41.01
CA ALA A 266 -58.85 -44.88 -42.01
C ALA A 266 -59.24 -46.38 -41.96
N LYS A 267 -59.35 -46.96 -40.76
CA LYS A 267 -59.75 -48.37 -40.58
C LYS A 267 -61.19 -48.62 -41.05
N LYS A 268 -62.13 -47.75 -40.68
CA LYS A 268 -63.54 -47.88 -41.09
C LYS A 268 -63.74 -47.77 -42.61
N GLN A 269 -63.02 -46.85 -43.24
CA GLN A 269 -63.08 -46.65 -44.69
C GLN A 269 -62.51 -47.83 -45.48
N GLN A 270 -61.51 -48.53 -44.94
CA GLN A 270 -60.94 -49.75 -45.53
C GLN A 270 -61.93 -50.94 -45.49
N ASP A 271 -62.72 -51.08 -44.43
CA ASP A 271 -63.68 -52.19 -44.29
C ASP A 271 -64.93 -52.03 -45.17
N ASP A 272 -65.37 -50.81 -45.44
CA ASP A 272 -66.53 -50.53 -46.31
C ASP A 272 -66.20 -50.66 -47.81
N THR A 273 -65.03 -50.20 -48.24
CA THR A 273 -64.53 -50.37 -49.63
C THR A 273 -64.34 -51.85 -49.98
N LEU A 274 -64.00 -52.68 -48.99
CA LEU A 274 -63.83 -54.13 -49.16
C LEU A 274 -65.08 -54.88 -49.63
N ARG A 275 -66.26 -54.35 -49.30
CA ARG A 275 -67.55 -55.01 -49.59
C ARG A 275 -68.09 -54.70 -50.98
N ASP A 276 -67.83 -53.50 -51.49
CA ASP A 276 -68.39 -52.98 -52.75
C ASP A 276 -67.67 -53.55 -54.00
N THR A 277 -66.40 -53.89 -53.85
CA THR A 277 -65.49 -54.39 -54.91
C THR A 277 -65.79 -55.82 -55.31
N ILE A 278 -66.15 -56.68 -54.37
CA ILE A 278 -66.53 -58.08 -54.62
C ILE A 278 -67.68 -58.16 -55.64
N GLN A 279 -68.63 -57.23 -55.55
CA GLN A 279 -69.85 -57.25 -56.38
C GLN A 279 -69.60 -56.79 -57.81
N ARG A 280 -68.65 -55.87 -58.04
CA ARG A 280 -68.31 -55.36 -59.39
C ARG A 280 -67.47 -56.35 -60.20
N LEU A 281 -66.66 -57.19 -59.54
CA LEU A 281 -65.72 -58.11 -60.18
C LEU A 281 -66.42 -59.21 -60.99
N ALA A 282 -67.57 -59.68 -60.51
CA ALA A 282 -68.38 -60.70 -61.19
C ALA A 282 -68.98 -60.24 -62.53
N GLN A 283 -69.19 -58.93 -62.74
CA GLN A 283 -69.79 -58.41 -63.97
C GLN A 283 -68.78 -58.31 -65.13
N ILE A 284 -67.49 -58.20 -64.82
CA ILE A 284 -66.45 -58.01 -65.83
C ILE A 284 -65.97 -59.33 -66.42
N GLU A 285 -65.95 -60.40 -65.62
CA GLU A 285 -65.61 -61.75 -66.08
C GLU A 285 -66.49 -62.20 -67.27
N GLU A 286 -67.75 -61.73 -67.36
CA GLU A 286 -68.70 -62.07 -68.44
C GLU A 286 -68.42 -61.32 -69.76
N ALA A 287 -67.90 -60.08 -69.70
CA ALA A 287 -67.62 -59.26 -70.89
C ALA A 287 -66.37 -59.71 -71.67
N ILE A 288 -65.39 -60.30 -70.98
CA ILE A 288 -64.13 -60.79 -71.57
C ILE A 288 -64.37 -61.91 -72.60
N ALA A 289 -65.40 -62.73 -72.43
CA ALA A 289 -65.66 -63.91 -73.25
C ALA A 289 -66.16 -63.62 -74.69
N ALA A 290 -66.43 -62.35 -75.06
CA ALA A 290 -67.18 -61.98 -76.27
C ALA A 290 -66.36 -61.26 -77.40
N LEU A 291 -65.02 -61.22 -77.35
CA LEU A 291 -64.16 -60.39 -78.23
C LEU A 291 -63.79 -61.01 -79.63
N PRO A 292 -63.56 -60.22 -80.72
CA PRO A 292 -63.21 -60.69 -82.08
C PRO A 292 -61.71 -61.06 -82.32
N THR A 293 -61.32 -61.66 -83.48
CA THR A 293 -60.01 -62.37 -83.69
C THR A 293 -59.14 -62.06 -84.94
N ALA A 294 -59.31 -60.97 -85.71
CA ALA A 294 -58.50 -60.67 -86.93
C ALA A 294 -57.33 -59.65 -86.70
N GLN A 295 -56.30 -59.56 -87.57
CA GLN A 295 -54.98 -58.88 -87.33
C GLN A 295 -54.48 -57.87 -88.43
N ASP A 296 -54.85 -56.58 -88.34
CA ASP A 296 -54.27 -55.43 -89.09
C ASP A 296 -54.42 -54.11 -88.27
N ILE A 297 -53.59 -53.06 -88.49
CA ILE A 297 -53.52 -51.87 -87.59
C ILE A 297 -54.91 -51.28 -87.24
N PRO A 298 -55.84 -51.01 -88.18
CA PRO A 298 -57.16 -50.47 -87.85
C PRO A 298 -58.05 -51.45 -87.05
N THR A 299 -57.82 -52.75 -87.20
CA THR A 299 -58.58 -53.82 -86.53
C THR A 299 -58.01 -54.15 -85.15
N ILE A 300 -56.70 -53.99 -84.96
CA ILE A 300 -56.02 -54.00 -83.66
C ILE A 300 -56.45 -52.77 -82.84
N GLU A 301 -56.62 -51.60 -83.47
CA GLU A 301 -57.14 -50.39 -82.82
C GLU A 301 -58.60 -50.56 -82.33
N ASP A 302 -59.53 -51.14 -83.13
CA ASP A 302 -60.92 -51.40 -82.67
C ASP A 302 -60.99 -52.47 -81.56
N ARG A 303 -60.09 -53.45 -81.59
CA ARG A 303 -59.99 -54.51 -80.58
C ARG A 303 -59.39 -54.00 -79.27
N LEU A 304 -58.34 -53.17 -79.35
CA LEU A 304 -57.78 -52.42 -78.22
C LEU A 304 -58.80 -51.44 -77.63
N GLY A 305 -59.67 -50.83 -78.47
CA GLY A 305 -60.77 -49.98 -77.99
C GLY A 305 -61.74 -50.73 -77.08
N ARG A 306 -62.25 -51.90 -77.52
CA ARG A 306 -63.19 -52.71 -76.71
C ARG A 306 -62.53 -53.38 -75.50
N MET A 307 -61.25 -53.73 -75.60
CA MET A 307 -60.46 -54.23 -74.47
C MET A 307 -60.12 -53.12 -73.49
N GLY A 308 -59.94 -51.88 -73.96
CA GLY A 308 -59.81 -50.67 -73.16
C GLY A 308 -61.03 -50.44 -72.29
N ASP A 309 -62.25 -50.54 -72.84
CA ASP A 309 -63.50 -50.41 -72.07
C ASP A 309 -63.62 -51.46 -70.94
N ILE A 310 -63.16 -52.70 -71.20
CA ILE A 310 -63.16 -53.81 -70.23
C ILE A 310 -62.04 -53.64 -69.18
N ARG A 311 -60.85 -53.19 -69.60
CA ARG A 311 -59.69 -52.90 -68.73
C ARG A 311 -59.98 -51.70 -67.83
N GLU A 312 -60.64 -50.68 -68.34
CA GLU A 312 -61.10 -49.51 -67.59
C GLU A 312 -62.14 -49.92 -66.55
N SER A 313 -63.04 -50.85 -66.88
CA SER A 313 -63.95 -51.46 -65.89
C SER A 313 -63.21 -52.26 -64.80
N LEU A 314 -62.12 -52.98 -65.14
CA LEU A 314 -61.26 -53.70 -64.17
C LEU A 314 -60.39 -52.78 -63.33
N LEU A 315 -59.91 -51.66 -63.89
CA LEU A 315 -59.17 -50.62 -63.18
C LEU A 315 -60.07 -49.85 -62.19
N ASN A 316 -61.34 -49.70 -62.53
CA ASN A 316 -62.34 -49.04 -61.69
C ASN A 316 -62.92 -49.95 -60.57
N LEU A 317 -62.34 -51.14 -60.36
CA LEU A 317 -62.50 -51.96 -59.17
C LEU A 317 -61.48 -51.56 -58.11
N GLU A 318 -61.95 -51.08 -56.96
CA GLU A 318 -61.09 -50.83 -55.81
C GLU A 318 -60.35 -52.12 -55.39
N ILE A 319 -59.06 -51.99 -55.14
CA ILE A 319 -58.21 -53.08 -54.62
C ILE A 319 -58.62 -53.32 -53.17
N THR A 320 -58.83 -54.58 -52.82
CA THR A 320 -59.13 -54.96 -51.45
C THR A 320 -58.01 -55.81 -50.92
N ALA A 321 -57.51 -55.52 -49.71
CA ALA A 321 -56.46 -56.30 -49.05
C ALA A 321 -56.89 -57.73 -48.62
N ASP A 322 -57.80 -58.34 -49.36
CA ASP A 322 -58.27 -59.71 -49.24
C ASP A 322 -57.80 -60.49 -50.47
N LYS A 323 -56.90 -61.43 -50.19
CA LYS A 323 -56.13 -62.19 -51.18
C LYS A 323 -57.01 -62.99 -52.13
N ASP A 324 -58.19 -63.43 -51.68
CA ASP A 324 -59.11 -64.21 -52.52
C ASP A 324 -59.84 -63.35 -53.57
N ILE A 325 -60.01 -62.03 -53.32
CA ILE A 325 -60.60 -61.08 -54.28
C ILE A 325 -59.53 -60.60 -55.26
N ASP A 326 -58.34 -60.29 -54.73
CA ASP A 326 -57.19 -59.90 -55.54
C ASP A 326 -56.78 -61.01 -56.50
N ASP A 327 -56.68 -62.27 -56.06
CA ASP A 327 -56.34 -63.41 -56.93
C ASP A 327 -57.34 -63.58 -58.10
N ARG A 328 -58.60 -63.23 -57.87
CA ARG A 328 -59.68 -63.33 -58.86
C ARG A 328 -59.67 -62.16 -59.85
N ALA A 329 -59.44 -60.94 -59.34
CA ALA A 329 -59.19 -59.75 -60.15
C ALA A 329 -57.94 -59.91 -61.01
N GLU A 330 -56.86 -60.42 -60.42
CA GLU A 330 -55.56 -60.67 -61.03
C GLU A 330 -55.70 -61.66 -62.19
N ASN A 331 -56.52 -62.70 -62.06
CA ASN A 331 -56.70 -63.68 -63.13
C ASN A 331 -57.48 -63.11 -64.34
N ALA A 332 -58.49 -62.28 -64.09
CA ALA A 332 -59.24 -61.56 -65.13
C ALA A 332 -58.38 -60.45 -65.78
N ARG A 333 -57.63 -59.69 -64.96
CA ARG A 333 -56.63 -58.70 -65.41
C ARG A 333 -55.57 -59.36 -66.25
N LYS A 334 -54.97 -60.46 -65.79
CA LYS A 334 -53.94 -61.20 -66.53
C LYS A 334 -54.45 -61.71 -67.88
N THR A 335 -55.70 -62.18 -67.97
CA THR A 335 -56.27 -62.63 -69.24
C THR A 335 -56.43 -61.49 -70.24
N ILE A 336 -56.92 -60.32 -69.79
CA ILE A 336 -57.05 -59.11 -70.64
C ILE A 336 -55.68 -58.48 -70.90
N ASP A 337 -54.79 -58.42 -69.92
CA ASP A 337 -53.44 -57.87 -70.05
C ASP A 337 -52.60 -58.75 -70.96
N ASP A 338 -52.67 -60.08 -70.93
CA ASP A 338 -51.94 -60.94 -71.87
C ASP A 338 -52.44 -60.73 -73.32
N MET A 339 -53.75 -60.54 -73.52
CA MET A 339 -54.34 -60.21 -74.82
C MET A 339 -54.01 -58.77 -75.26
N THR A 340 -54.05 -57.80 -74.33
CA THR A 340 -53.82 -56.37 -74.58
C THR A 340 -52.35 -56.14 -74.83
N LYS A 341 -51.47 -56.75 -74.03
CA LYS A 341 -50.02 -56.73 -74.18
C LYS A 341 -49.59 -57.36 -75.48
N HIS A 342 -50.22 -58.43 -75.96
CA HIS A 342 -49.89 -58.98 -77.28
C HIS A 342 -50.17 -57.97 -78.41
N ASP A 343 -51.31 -57.28 -78.36
CA ASP A 343 -51.77 -56.35 -79.39
C ASP A 343 -51.12 -54.94 -79.24
N GLU A 344 -50.91 -54.46 -78.01
CA GLU A 344 -50.14 -53.25 -77.64
C GLU A 344 -48.65 -53.46 -77.87
N GLU A 345 -48.00 -54.58 -77.53
CA GLU A 345 -46.57 -54.77 -77.84
C GLU A 345 -46.32 -54.71 -79.35
N GLN A 346 -47.28 -55.16 -80.16
CA GLN A 346 -47.19 -55.09 -81.60
C GLN A 346 -47.34 -53.65 -82.14
N LEU A 347 -48.19 -52.83 -81.51
CA LEU A 347 -48.47 -51.44 -81.90
C LEU A 347 -47.48 -50.43 -81.27
N GLN A 348 -47.19 -50.61 -79.99
CA GLN A 348 -46.33 -49.81 -79.13
C GLN A 348 -44.87 -49.97 -79.52
N LYS A 349 -44.38 -51.18 -79.86
CA LYS A 349 -43.01 -51.35 -80.38
C LYS A 349 -42.77 -50.52 -81.64
N MET A 350 -43.80 -50.27 -82.44
CA MET A 350 -43.71 -49.42 -83.62
C MET A 350 -43.78 -47.91 -83.31
N LEU A 351 -44.21 -47.49 -82.11
CA LEU A 351 -44.39 -46.10 -81.69
C LEU A 351 -43.36 -45.61 -80.64
N THR A 352 -43.00 -46.43 -79.64
CA THR A 352 -42.08 -46.06 -78.55
C THR A 352 -40.61 -45.93 -78.96
N GLU A 353 -40.13 -46.68 -79.95
CA GLU A 353 -38.76 -46.51 -80.50
C GLU A 353 -38.54 -45.12 -81.09
N ARG A 354 -39.61 -44.46 -81.53
CA ARG A 354 -39.54 -43.15 -82.18
C ARG A 354 -39.51 -42.00 -81.17
N ASP A 355 -40.32 -42.07 -80.13
CA ASP A 355 -40.53 -40.94 -79.21
C ASP A 355 -39.44 -40.87 -78.12
N LEU A 356 -38.94 -42.01 -77.61
CA LEU A 356 -37.83 -42.06 -76.63
C LEU A 356 -36.52 -41.41 -77.14
N ARG A 357 -36.27 -41.48 -78.46
CA ARG A 357 -35.07 -40.91 -79.07
C ARG A 357 -35.07 -39.38 -79.09
N ASN A 358 -36.25 -38.76 -79.20
CA ASN A 358 -36.36 -37.30 -79.31
C ASN A 358 -36.22 -36.62 -77.93
N ASP A 359 -36.72 -37.23 -76.86
CA ASP A 359 -36.69 -36.66 -75.50
C ASP A 359 -35.27 -36.64 -74.89
N ALA A 360 -34.44 -37.64 -75.22
CA ALA A 360 -33.04 -37.71 -74.77
C ALA A 360 -32.16 -36.61 -75.38
N ILE A 361 -32.43 -36.22 -76.64
CA ILE A 361 -31.69 -35.14 -77.34
C ILE A 361 -32.00 -33.80 -76.68
N GLN A 362 -33.28 -33.51 -76.44
CA GLN A 362 -33.71 -32.23 -75.87
C GLN A 362 -33.15 -32.01 -74.45
N SER A 363 -33.07 -33.06 -73.65
CA SER A 363 -32.58 -32.98 -72.26
C SER A 363 -31.06 -32.77 -72.18
N LEU A 364 -30.28 -33.38 -73.10
CA LEU A 364 -28.83 -33.20 -73.17
C LEU A 364 -28.44 -31.79 -73.65
N ASP A 365 -29.19 -31.23 -74.61
CA ASP A 365 -28.95 -29.86 -75.10
C ASP A 365 -29.23 -28.80 -74.01
N GLN A 366 -30.27 -29.01 -73.20
CA GLN A 366 -30.58 -28.12 -72.08
C GLN A 366 -29.51 -28.17 -70.98
N LEU A 367 -28.94 -29.34 -70.68
CA LEU A 367 -27.87 -29.48 -69.70
C LEU A 367 -26.56 -28.83 -70.17
N GLU A 368 -26.24 -28.96 -71.46
CA GLU A 368 -25.06 -28.32 -72.06
C GLU A 368 -25.09 -26.79 -71.92
N GLN A 369 -26.27 -26.18 -72.09
CA GLN A 369 -26.45 -24.75 -71.92
C GLN A 369 -26.24 -24.30 -70.46
N ASP A 370 -26.81 -25.04 -69.49
CA ASP A 370 -26.67 -24.71 -68.07
C ASP A 370 -25.22 -24.84 -67.55
N VAL A 371 -24.46 -25.83 -68.07
CA VAL A 371 -23.02 -26.00 -67.76
C VAL A 371 -22.21 -24.84 -68.34
N ALA A 372 -22.49 -24.42 -69.58
CA ALA A 372 -21.81 -23.31 -70.22
C ALA A 372 -22.03 -21.96 -69.51
N GLU A 373 -23.22 -21.73 -68.95
CA GLU A 373 -23.51 -20.53 -68.15
C GLU A 373 -22.67 -20.46 -66.87
N LEU A 374 -22.46 -21.59 -66.21
CA LEU A 374 -21.62 -21.67 -65.00
C LEU A 374 -20.13 -21.54 -65.29
N GLU A 375 -19.64 -22.11 -66.38
CA GLU A 375 -18.25 -21.94 -66.83
C GLU A 375 -17.91 -20.47 -67.11
N GLN A 376 -18.84 -19.70 -67.67
CA GLN A 376 -18.65 -18.26 -67.94
C GLN A 376 -18.59 -17.40 -66.68
N CYS A 377 -19.12 -17.89 -65.54
CA CYS A 377 -19.08 -17.20 -64.26
C CYS A 377 -17.79 -17.45 -63.45
N LEU A 378 -16.85 -18.26 -63.96
CA LEU A 378 -15.57 -18.53 -63.29
C LEU A 378 -14.44 -17.58 -63.75
N PRO A 379 -13.64 -17.01 -62.83
CA PRO A 379 -13.71 -17.14 -61.37
C PRO A 379 -14.84 -16.29 -60.75
N VAL A 380 -15.47 -16.80 -59.68
CA VAL A 380 -16.57 -16.10 -59.00
C VAL A 380 -15.97 -14.94 -58.18
N PRO A 381 -16.41 -13.68 -58.40
CA PRO A 381 -15.94 -12.55 -57.61
C PRO A 381 -16.60 -12.57 -56.22
N SER A 382 -16.03 -13.37 -55.30
CA SER A 382 -16.38 -13.38 -53.88
C SER A 382 -15.17 -12.98 -53.03
N THR A 383 -15.44 -12.31 -51.91
CA THR A 383 -14.42 -11.96 -50.89
C THR A 383 -14.48 -12.86 -49.66
N SER A 384 -15.42 -13.80 -49.61
CA SER A 384 -15.61 -14.72 -48.49
C SER A 384 -15.68 -16.17 -48.97
N SER A 385 -15.01 -17.07 -48.25
CA SER A 385 -15.07 -18.51 -48.47
C SER A 385 -16.49 -19.07 -48.23
N SER A 386 -17.26 -18.50 -47.28
CA SER A 386 -18.63 -18.95 -46.98
C SER A 386 -19.60 -18.71 -48.14
N ASP A 387 -19.47 -17.57 -48.79
CA ASP A 387 -20.36 -17.16 -49.87
C ASP A 387 -20.09 -17.98 -51.13
N LEU A 388 -18.83 -18.35 -51.35
CA LEU A 388 -18.41 -19.21 -52.45
C LEU A 388 -18.85 -20.68 -52.22
N ILE A 389 -18.82 -21.17 -50.98
CA ILE A 389 -19.38 -22.47 -50.60
C ILE A 389 -20.91 -22.49 -50.80
N ALA A 390 -21.62 -21.43 -50.39
CA ALA A 390 -23.06 -21.33 -50.61
C ALA A 390 -23.41 -21.30 -52.10
N TYR A 391 -22.62 -20.59 -52.91
CA TYR A 391 -22.74 -20.58 -54.37
C TYR A 391 -22.53 -21.98 -54.97
N GLN A 392 -21.49 -22.70 -54.53
CA GLN A 392 -21.19 -24.07 -54.97
C GLN A 392 -22.32 -25.04 -54.62
N GLN A 393 -22.78 -25.06 -53.36
CA GLN A 393 -23.87 -25.94 -52.91
C GLN A 393 -25.22 -25.62 -53.60
N GLY A 394 -25.44 -24.37 -53.99
CA GLY A 394 -26.65 -23.95 -54.68
C GLY A 394 -26.72 -24.31 -56.17
N LYS A 395 -25.59 -24.59 -56.81
CA LYS A 395 -25.46 -24.70 -58.29
C LYS A 395 -24.94 -26.06 -58.76
N THR A 396 -23.81 -26.56 -58.23
CA THR A 396 -23.18 -27.80 -58.73
C THR A 396 -24.07 -29.04 -58.52
N PRO A 397 -24.69 -29.27 -57.35
CA PRO A 397 -25.53 -30.46 -57.14
C PRO A 397 -26.75 -30.51 -58.06
N LYS A 398 -27.26 -29.35 -58.50
CA LYS A 398 -28.39 -29.27 -59.44
C LYS A 398 -28.02 -29.73 -60.83
N LEU A 399 -26.79 -29.47 -61.29
CA LEU A 399 -26.30 -29.97 -62.58
C LEU A 399 -26.06 -31.48 -62.54
N VAL A 400 -25.49 -32.00 -61.45
CA VAL A 400 -25.29 -33.43 -61.25
C VAL A 400 -26.64 -34.17 -61.24
N ALA A 401 -27.64 -33.65 -60.52
CA ALA A 401 -28.98 -34.23 -60.50
C ALA A 401 -29.65 -34.21 -61.90
N LYS A 402 -29.46 -33.15 -62.70
CA LYS A 402 -29.96 -33.09 -64.07
C LYS A 402 -29.26 -34.10 -65.00
N LEU A 403 -27.96 -34.34 -64.80
CA LEU A 403 -27.19 -35.32 -65.56
C LEU A 403 -27.61 -36.77 -65.23
N GLU A 404 -27.85 -37.07 -63.95
CA GLU A 404 -28.32 -38.39 -63.49
C GLU A 404 -29.75 -38.68 -63.95
N ALA A 405 -30.61 -37.65 -64.02
CA ALA A 405 -31.98 -37.78 -64.50
C ALA A 405 -32.10 -38.17 -65.99
N ILE A 406 -31.06 -37.93 -66.79
CA ILE A 406 -30.99 -38.38 -68.19
C ILE A 406 -30.58 -39.86 -68.18
N GLY A 407 -31.57 -40.76 -68.20
CA GLY A 407 -31.43 -42.22 -68.07
C GLY A 407 -30.74 -42.95 -69.25
N ASP A 408 -31.35 -44.02 -69.77
CA ASP A 408 -30.80 -44.83 -70.89
C ASP A 408 -30.69 -44.00 -72.18
N VAL A 409 -29.46 -43.56 -72.47
CA VAL A 409 -29.14 -42.78 -73.66
C VAL A 409 -28.80 -43.72 -74.82
N PRO A 410 -29.35 -43.52 -76.03
CA PRO A 410 -28.94 -44.24 -77.23
C PRO A 410 -27.41 -44.21 -77.43
N ALA A 411 -26.83 -45.30 -77.93
CA ALA A 411 -25.38 -45.49 -77.99
C ALA A 411 -24.63 -44.37 -78.77
N ASP A 412 -25.30 -43.69 -79.69
CA ASP A 412 -24.79 -42.55 -80.45
C ASP A 412 -24.71 -41.23 -79.66
N LEU A 413 -25.43 -41.10 -78.54
CA LEU A 413 -25.51 -39.88 -77.70
C LEU A 413 -24.73 -39.98 -76.37
N LEU A 414 -24.24 -41.18 -76.01
CA LEU A 414 -23.39 -41.41 -74.82
C LEU A 414 -22.14 -40.51 -74.74
N PRO A 415 -21.37 -40.28 -75.83
CA PRO A 415 -20.17 -39.43 -75.77
C PRO A 415 -20.46 -38.00 -75.31
N LYS A 416 -21.64 -37.46 -75.66
CA LYS A 416 -22.07 -36.12 -75.27
C LYS A 416 -22.39 -36.03 -73.77
N LYS A 417 -22.97 -37.09 -73.20
CA LYS A 417 -23.26 -37.18 -71.76
C LYS A 417 -21.97 -37.25 -70.94
N GLU A 418 -20.99 -38.02 -71.40
CA GLU A 418 -19.68 -38.17 -70.72
C GLU A 418 -18.86 -36.87 -70.73
N ASP A 419 -18.87 -36.12 -71.84
CA ASP A 419 -18.22 -34.80 -71.94
C ASP A 419 -18.80 -33.79 -70.93
N LEU A 420 -20.14 -33.73 -70.83
CA LEU A 420 -20.81 -32.85 -69.86
C LEU A 420 -20.51 -33.22 -68.40
N ALA A 421 -20.36 -34.52 -68.09
CA ALA A 421 -19.95 -34.98 -66.77
C ALA A 421 -18.56 -34.45 -66.39
N HIS A 422 -17.59 -34.58 -67.30
CA HIS A 422 -16.23 -34.08 -67.08
C HIS A 422 -16.17 -32.56 -66.90
N ARG A 423 -16.97 -31.82 -67.67
CA ARG A 423 -17.05 -30.35 -67.53
C ARG A 423 -17.64 -29.91 -66.19
N ILE A 424 -18.65 -30.62 -65.68
CA ILE A 424 -19.22 -30.37 -64.35
C ILE A 424 -18.17 -30.60 -63.25
N ASP A 425 -17.41 -31.70 -63.35
CA ASP A 425 -16.33 -32.01 -62.40
C ASP A 425 -15.21 -30.95 -62.42
N ASP A 426 -14.80 -30.49 -63.61
CA ASP A 426 -13.78 -29.46 -63.77
C ASP A 426 -14.21 -28.10 -63.19
N VAL A 427 -15.48 -27.73 -63.38
CA VAL A 427 -16.08 -26.53 -62.77
C VAL A 427 -16.07 -26.65 -61.24
N ASN A 428 -16.46 -27.81 -60.71
CA ASN A 428 -16.48 -28.05 -59.27
C ASN A 428 -15.07 -27.96 -58.66
N LYS A 429 -14.07 -28.57 -59.32
CA LYS A 429 -12.68 -28.52 -58.88
C LYS A 429 -12.11 -27.09 -58.84
N LYS A 430 -12.40 -26.27 -59.85
CA LYS A 430 -11.97 -24.86 -59.88
C LYS A 430 -12.62 -24.03 -58.77
N LEU A 431 -13.85 -24.34 -58.38
CA LEU A 431 -14.52 -23.71 -57.23
C LEU A 431 -13.88 -24.17 -55.92
N ASP A 432 -13.59 -25.46 -55.75
CA ASP A 432 -12.90 -25.99 -54.58
C ASP A 432 -11.51 -25.35 -54.39
N ASP A 433 -10.74 -25.21 -55.47
CA ASP A 433 -9.45 -24.53 -55.45
C ASP A 433 -9.60 -23.06 -54.99
N GLN A 434 -10.61 -22.33 -55.51
CA GLN A 434 -10.93 -20.97 -55.07
C GLN A 434 -11.36 -20.87 -53.59
N VAL A 435 -12.17 -21.83 -53.10
CA VAL A 435 -12.54 -21.91 -51.68
C VAL A 435 -11.29 -22.10 -50.82
N ASN A 436 -10.39 -23.00 -51.22
CA ASN A 436 -9.18 -23.30 -50.46
C ASN A 436 -8.22 -22.11 -50.42
N ASP A 437 -8.05 -21.40 -51.54
CA ASP A 437 -7.23 -20.19 -51.60
C ASP A 437 -7.80 -19.07 -50.71
N LEU A 438 -9.13 -18.88 -50.71
CA LEU A 438 -9.79 -17.90 -49.84
C LEU A 438 -9.69 -18.29 -48.35
N LYS A 439 -9.87 -19.57 -48.00
CA LYS A 439 -9.69 -20.04 -46.62
C LYS A 439 -8.27 -19.80 -46.11
N ARG A 440 -7.25 -20.12 -46.93
CA ARG A 440 -5.85 -19.83 -46.58
C ARG A 440 -5.62 -18.32 -46.41
N PHE A 441 -6.25 -17.49 -47.24
CA PHE A 441 -6.18 -16.05 -47.11
C PHE A 441 -6.82 -15.54 -45.81
N GLU A 442 -8.00 -16.06 -45.44
CA GLU A 442 -8.72 -15.75 -44.20
C GLU A 442 -7.95 -16.20 -42.95
N GLU A 443 -7.51 -17.46 -42.91
CA GLU A 443 -6.68 -18.02 -41.82
C GLU A 443 -5.41 -17.19 -41.60
N LYS A 444 -4.69 -16.87 -42.68
CA LYS A 444 -3.49 -16.03 -42.58
C LYS A 444 -3.80 -14.61 -42.13
N THR A 445 -4.98 -14.08 -42.45
CA THR A 445 -5.45 -12.78 -41.95
C THR A 445 -5.65 -12.83 -40.43
N ILE A 446 -6.24 -13.90 -39.91
CA ILE A 446 -6.46 -14.10 -38.48
C ILE A 446 -5.13 -14.26 -37.75
N GLU A 447 -4.21 -15.08 -38.26
CA GLU A 447 -2.86 -15.24 -37.68
C GLU A 447 -2.15 -13.89 -37.53
N LEU A 448 -2.10 -13.11 -38.60
CA LEU A 448 -1.43 -11.82 -38.57
C LEU A 448 -2.18 -10.80 -37.71
N GLN A 449 -3.51 -10.85 -37.68
CA GLN A 449 -4.32 -10.00 -36.79
C GLN A 449 -4.00 -10.30 -35.32
N ASN A 450 -3.89 -11.58 -34.94
CA ASN A 450 -3.48 -11.96 -33.58
C ASN A 450 -2.10 -11.43 -33.22
N VAL A 451 -1.12 -11.48 -34.15
CA VAL A 451 0.22 -10.91 -33.93
C VAL A 451 0.16 -9.39 -33.76
N VAL A 452 -0.64 -8.70 -34.58
CA VAL A 452 -0.86 -7.25 -34.49
C VAL A 452 -1.55 -6.87 -33.17
N ASP A 453 -2.54 -7.64 -32.72
CA ASP A 453 -3.24 -7.40 -31.47
C ASP A 453 -2.35 -7.71 -30.25
N GLU A 454 -1.55 -8.77 -30.28
CA GLU A 454 -0.55 -9.05 -29.23
C GLU A 454 0.49 -7.91 -29.13
N CYS A 455 0.91 -7.36 -30.27
CA CYS A 455 1.78 -6.18 -30.30
C CYS A 455 1.09 -4.92 -29.75
N ARG A 456 -0.22 -4.77 -30.00
CA ARG A 456 -1.04 -3.67 -29.50
C ARG A 456 -1.24 -3.76 -27.99
N ASP A 457 -1.46 -4.95 -27.44
CA ASP A 457 -1.65 -5.15 -26.00
C ASP A 457 -0.37 -4.83 -25.20
N LYS A 458 0.80 -5.05 -25.80
CA LYS A 458 2.10 -4.66 -25.24
C LYS A 458 2.37 -3.15 -25.32
N LEU A 459 1.59 -2.39 -26.10
CA LEU A 459 1.69 -0.93 -26.12
C LEU A 459 0.95 -0.31 -24.93
N LYS A 460 1.71 0.04 -23.89
CA LYS A 460 1.19 0.88 -22.81
C LYS A 460 1.23 2.36 -23.19
N LYS A 461 0.16 3.08 -22.86
CA LYS A 461 0.15 4.55 -22.87
C LYS A 461 0.65 5.02 -21.50
N ARG A 462 1.67 5.88 -21.51
CA ARG A 462 2.18 6.54 -20.29
C ARG A 462 1.39 7.82 -20.05
N ASP A 463 0.60 7.83 -18.98
CA ASP A 463 -0.11 9.01 -18.50
C ASP A 463 0.60 9.66 -17.29
N ALA A 464 1.52 8.93 -16.64
CA ALA A 464 2.31 9.40 -15.51
C ALA A 464 3.73 8.78 -15.51
N PRO A 465 4.69 9.38 -14.77
CA PRO A 465 6.02 8.80 -14.57
C PRO A 465 5.95 7.53 -13.73
N GLU A 466 6.74 6.52 -14.09
CA GLU A 466 6.78 5.21 -13.41
C GLU A 466 8.18 4.85 -12.89
N PRO A 467 8.34 3.87 -11.98
CA PRO A 467 9.64 3.41 -11.51
C PRO A 467 10.59 2.99 -12.65
N ILE A 468 11.90 3.20 -12.48
CA ILE A 468 12.89 2.93 -13.54
C ILE A 468 12.85 1.49 -14.06
N GLU A 469 12.61 0.51 -13.19
CA GLU A 469 12.53 -0.91 -13.55
C GLU A 469 11.36 -1.20 -14.50
N THR A 470 10.20 -0.57 -14.29
CA THR A 470 9.04 -0.76 -15.18
C THR A 470 9.27 -0.07 -16.51
N VAL A 471 9.97 1.06 -16.51
CA VAL A 471 10.35 1.80 -17.72
C VAL A 471 11.38 1.03 -18.56
N GLN A 472 12.34 0.37 -17.93
CA GLN A 472 13.28 -0.53 -18.61
C GLN A 472 12.55 -1.70 -19.27
N LYS A 473 11.65 -2.37 -18.54
CA LYS A 473 10.83 -3.45 -19.08
C LYS A 473 9.96 -2.99 -20.25
N ASP A 474 9.32 -1.82 -20.14
CA ASP A 474 8.53 -1.27 -21.24
C ASP A 474 9.40 -0.95 -22.47
N ALA A 475 10.64 -0.52 -22.27
CA ALA A 475 11.57 -0.31 -23.39
C ALA A 475 11.97 -1.63 -24.06
N GLU A 476 12.10 -2.71 -23.31
CA GLU A 476 12.31 -4.06 -23.84
C GLU A 476 11.08 -4.56 -24.60
N ASP A 477 9.88 -4.43 -24.02
CA ASP A 477 8.62 -4.81 -24.63
C ASP A 477 8.38 -4.05 -25.94
N LEU A 478 8.63 -2.73 -25.97
CA LEU A 478 8.55 -1.91 -27.18
C LEU A 478 9.59 -2.32 -28.24
N ALA A 479 10.78 -2.75 -27.83
CA ALA A 479 11.79 -3.26 -28.75
C ALA A 479 11.35 -4.58 -29.41
N VAL A 480 10.73 -5.47 -28.62
CA VAL A 480 10.14 -6.72 -29.11
C VAL A 480 8.98 -6.43 -30.06
N VAL A 481 8.10 -5.47 -29.74
CA VAL A 481 7.00 -5.05 -30.61
C VAL A 481 7.50 -4.54 -31.96
N LEU A 482 8.51 -3.66 -31.97
CA LEU A 482 9.09 -3.16 -33.23
C LEU A 482 9.73 -4.28 -34.05
N ALA A 483 10.52 -5.16 -33.42
CA ALA A 483 11.14 -6.29 -34.11
C ALA A 483 10.10 -7.25 -34.69
N THR A 484 9.02 -7.51 -33.96
CA THR A 484 7.94 -8.40 -34.38
C THR A 484 7.17 -7.83 -35.57
N ILE A 485 6.83 -6.53 -35.54
CA ILE A 485 6.16 -5.88 -36.66
C ILE A 485 7.05 -5.76 -37.89
N ASP A 486 8.33 -5.44 -37.71
CA ASP A 486 9.29 -5.35 -38.81
C ASP A 486 9.59 -6.72 -39.44
N ALA A 487 9.38 -7.82 -38.70
CA ALA A 487 9.51 -9.18 -39.21
C ALA A 487 8.33 -9.64 -40.09
N ILE A 488 7.18 -8.93 -40.07
CA ILE A 488 6.03 -9.28 -40.90
C ILE A 488 6.34 -8.95 -42.38
N PRO A 489 6.29 -9.93 -43.30
CA PRO A 489 6.55 -9.67 -44.72
C PRO A 489 5.55 -8.68 -45.32
N GLN A 490 6.05 -7.67 -46.04
CA GLN A 490 5.20 -6.65 -46.68
C GLN A 490 4.26 -7.24 -47.73
N GLU A 491 4.65 -8.34 -48.37
CA GLU A 491 3.84 -9.06 -49.35
C GLU A 491 2.57 -9.65 -48.72
N GLU A 492 2.62 -10.05 -47.45
CA GLU A 492 1.46 -10.57 -46.72
C GLU A 492 0.53 -9.46 -46.20
N LEU A 493 1.09 -8.29 -45.88
CA LEU A 493 0.34 -7.13 -45.39
C LEU A 493 -0.34 -6.33 -46.49
N SER A 494 0.32 -6.18 -47.65
CA SER A 494 -0.15 -5.35 -48.78
C SER A 494 -1.60 -5.63 -49.23
N PRO A 495 -2.06 -6.90 -49.37
CA PRO A 495 -3.45 -7.18 -49.73
C PRO A 495 -4.45 -6.98 -48.58
N ARG A 496 -3.99 -6.78 -47.34
CA ARG A 496 -4.80 -6.67 -46.11
C ARG A 496 -4.78 -5.23 -45.58
N ASN A 497 -5.41 -4.32 -46.31
CA ASN A 497 -5.35 -2.86 -46.08
C ASN A 497 -5.55 -2.41 -44.62
N GLN A 498 -6.48 -3.02 -43.87
CA GLN A 498 -6.72 -2.64 -42.48
C GLN A 498 -5.57 -3.07 -41.57
N LEU A 499 -5.12 -4.32 -41.71
CA LEU A 499 -4.00 -4.88 -40.96
C LEU A 499 -2.70 -4.11 -41.22
N ALA A 500 -2.45 -3.72 -42.48
CA ALA A 500 -1.29 -2.89 -42.84
C ALA A 500 -1.33 -1.50 -42.18
N ARG A 501 -2.51 -0.89 -42.04
CA ARG A 501 -2.68 0.38 -41.31
C ARG A 501 -2.42 0.19 -39.82
N ASP A 502 -2.97 -0.87 -39.24
CA ASP A 502 -2.83 -1.17 -37.82
C ASP A 502 -1.37 -1.44 -37.44
N ALA A 503 -0.65 -2.25 -38.23
CA ALA A 503 0.77 -2.50 -38.05
C ALA A 503 1.61 -1.21 -38.14
N ASN A 504 1.30 -0.33 -39.10
CA ASN A 504 1.97 0.97 -39.21
C ASN A 504 1.67 1.90 -38.03
N ASN A 505 0.42 1.93 -37.54
CA ASN A 505 0.05 2.72 -36.37
C ASN A 505 0.80 2.25 -35.11
N ILE A 506 0.89 0.94 -34.89
CA ILE A 506 1.64 0.37 -33.77
C ILE A 506 3.13 0.69 -33.91
N LYS A 507 3.69 0.55 -35.12
CA LYS A 507 5.08 0.93 -35.40
C LYS A 507 5.35 2.40 -35.10
N GLU A 508 4.44 3.30 -35.47
CA GLU A 508 4.58 4.73 -35.18
C GLU A 508 4.53 5.02 -33.68
N GLN A 509 3.59 4.39 -32.96
CA GLN A 509 3.49 4.53 -31.51
C GLN A 509 4.73 3.98 -30.80
N ALA A 510 5.31 2.88 -31.30
CA ALA A 510 6.50 2.28 -30.70
C ALA A 510 7.80 3.06 -30.95
N LYS A 511 7.82 4.05 -31.88
CA LYS A 511 8.99 4.94 -32.08
C LYS A 511 9.36 5.76 -30.84
N GLN A 512 8.45 5.91 -29.88
CA GLN A 512 8.72 6.51 -28.57
C GLN A 512 9.83 5.79 -27.80
N LEU A 513 10.15 4.55 -28.16
CA LEU A 513 11.28 3.79 -27.61
C LEU A 513 12.61 4.55 -27.66
N SER A 514 12.84 5.34 -28.72
CA SER A 514 14.07 6.15 -28.84
C SER A 514 14.16 7.22 -27.75
N THR A 515 13.03 7.86 -27.43
CA THR A 515 12.91 8.84 -26.35
C THR A 515 13.08 8.18 -24.98
N ILE A 516 12.43 7.03 -24.77
CA ILE A 516 12.54 6.28 -23.50
C ILE A 516 13.97 5.82 -23.25
N ARG A 517 14.66 5.25 -24.25
CA ARG A 517 16.06 4.83 -24.13
C ARG A 517 17.00 5.98 -23.78
N LYS A 518 16.77 7.15 -24.37
CA LYS A 518 17.56 8.35 -24.04
C LYS A 518 17.35 8.78 -22.59
N ALA A 519 16.09 8.81 -22.13
CA ALA A 519 15.76 9.13 -20.75
C ALA A 519 16.36 8.11 -19.78
N LEU A 520 16.21 6.81 -20.03
CA LEU A 520 16.81 5.74 -19.23
C LEU A 520 18.33 5.90 -19.08
N ALA A 521 19.04 6.23 -20.16
CA ALA A 521 20.49 6.44 -20.09
C ALA A 521 20.89 7.69 -19.27
N GLU A 522 20.03 8.71 -19.21
CA GLU A 522 20.24 9.90 -18.36
C GLU A 522 19.93 9.56 -16.88
N GLU A 523 18.87 8.79 -16.64
CA GLU A 523 18.44 8.29 -15.32
C GLU A 523 19.44 7.32 -14.68
N GLU A 524 19.99 6.38 -15.44
CA GLU A 524 21.02 5.43 -15.00
C GLU A 524 22.28 6.17 -14.56
N LYS A 525 22.74 7.15 -15.37
CA LYS A 525 23.90 7.98 -15.02
C LYS A 525 23.65 8.83 -13.77
N ALA A 526 22.42 9.30 -13.56
CA ALA A 526 22.08 10.08 -12.37
C ALA A 526 22.07 9.22 -11.11
N ARG A 527 21.52 8.00 -11.18
CA ARG A 527 21.53 7.03 -10.07
C ARG A 527 22.94 6.55 -9.74
N GLU A 528 23.74 6.21 -10.76
CA GLU A 528 25.16 5.84 -10.57
C GLU A 528 25.96 6.94 -9.86
N ARG A 529 25.76 8.21 -10.25
CA ARG A 529 26.39 9.37 -9.58
C ARG A 529 25.93 9.53 -8.13
N GLN A 530 24.66 9.25 -7.84
CA GLN A 530 24.13 9.34 -6.49
C GLN A 530 24.70 8.22 -5.60
N ASP A 531 24.82 7.00 -6.10
CA ASP A 531 25.42 5.87 -5.39
C ASP A 531 26.91 6.11 -5.12
N GLU A 532 27.66 6.57 -6.14
CA GLU A 532 29.06 6.96 -5.98
C GLU A 532 29.22 8.07 -4.91
N LEU A 533 28.32 9.06 -4.90
CA LEU A 533 28.32 10.11 -3.89
C LEU A 533 28.06 9.54 -2.48
N LYS A 534 27.08 8.64 -2.31
CA LYS A 534 26.78 8.00 -1.02
C LYS A 534 27.97 7.18 -0.51
N ASP A 535 28.63 6.43 -1.39
CA ASP A 535 29.82 5.66 -1.05
C ASP A 535 30.96 6.57 -0.60
N ARG A 536 31.18 7.68 -1.31
CA ARG A 536 32.21 8.67 -0.94
C ARG A 536 31.89 9.40 0.36
N LEU A 537 30.63 9.77 0.61
CA LEU A 537 30.22 10.37 1.88
C LEU A 537 30.39 9.39 3.05
N SER A 538 30.09 8.11 2.84
CA SER A 538 30.32 7.06 3.84
C SER A 538 31.81 6.90 4.14
N ALA A 539 32.67 6.89 3.11
CA ALA A 539 34.12 6.83 3.27
C ALA A 539 34.68 8.05 4.02
N VAL A 540 34.15 9.26 3.76
CA VAL A 540 34.50 10.49 4.49
C VAL A 540 34.06 10.39 5.94
N ALA A 541 32.82 9.93 6.21
CA ALA A 541 32.31 9.74 7.56
C ALA A 541 33.16 8.75 8.37
N ASP A 542 33.51 7.61 7.77
CA ASP A 542 34.38 6.61 8.39
C ASP A 542 35.78 7.13 8.67
N SER A 543 36.33 7.94 7.76
CA SER A 543 37.64 8.57 7.94
C SER A 543 37.59 9.59 9.08
N LEU A 544 36.53 10.39 9.17
CA LEU A 544 36.34 11.39 10.21
C LEU A 544 36.17 10.75 11.60
N ASN A 545 35.45 9.64 11.70
CA ASN A 545 35.28 8.89 12.95
C ASN A 545 36.57 8.26 13.48
N LYS A 546 37.58 8.06 12.60
CA LYS A 546 38.88 7.48 12.95
C LYS A 546 39.94 8.54 13.27
N VAL A 547 39.61 9.83 13.14
CA VAL A 547 40.54 10.91 13.48
C VAL A 547 40.72 10.95 14.99
N ASP A 548 41.96 10.74 15.43
CA ASP A 548 42.36 10.94 16.81
C ASP A 548 42.73 12.42 17.02
N PRO A 549 41.92 13.19 17.77
CA PRO A 549 42.16 14.62 17.99
C PRO A 549 43.39 14.89 18.86
N GLU A 550 43.92 13.90 19.58
CA GLU A 550 45.14 14.06 20.39
C GLU A 550 46.41 14.14 19.51
N ASN A 551 46.36 13.54 18.32
CA ASN A 551 47.47 13.59 17.36
C ASN A 551 47.30 14.75 16.36
N VAL A 552 47.61 15.95 16.85
CA VAL A 552 47.31 17.25 16.22
C VAL A 552 47.73 17.36 14.75
N GLU A 553 48.97 17.01 14.39
CA GLU A 553 49.48 17.20 13.01
C GLU A 553 48.78 16.29 11.98
N PRO A 554 48.71 14.96 12.17
CA PRO A 554 47.95 14.06 11.30
C PRO A 554 46.45 14.38 11.27
N ALA A 555 45.87 14.75 12.42
CA ALA A 555 44.46 15.13 12.50
C ALA A 555 44.15 16.36 11.64
N GLN A 556 44.95 17.43 11.74
CA GLN A 556 44.76 18.65 10.95
C GLN A 556 44.95 18.43 9.44
N GLN A 557 45.94 17.61 9.05
CA GLN A 557 46.17 17.28 7.63
C GLN A 557 45.02 16.46 7.04
N LEU A 558 44.55 15.44 7.76
CA LEU A 558 43.43 14.60 7.33
C LEU A 558 42.14 15.41 7.24
N VAL A 559 41.80 16.18 8.27
CA VAL A 559 40.62 17.06 8.31
C VAL A 559 40.63 18.08 7.16
N SER A 560 41.78 18.69 6.86
CA SER A 560 41.92 19.61 5.72
C SER A 560 41.71 18.93 4.36
N SER A 561 42.15 17.68 4.23
CA SER A 561 41.92 16.89 3.00
C SER A 561 40.45 16.48 2.83
N LEU A 562 39.79 16.10 3.94
CA LEU A 562 38.39 15.71 3.97
C LEU A 562 37.46 16.91 3.73
N ASP A 563 37.79 18.08 4.27
CA ASP A 563 37.07 19.32 4.00
C ASP A 563 37.14 19.70 2.50
N ALA A 564 38.33 19.64 1.89
CA ALA A 564 38.48 19.88 0.46
C ALA A 564 37.72 18.86 -0.41
N GLU A 565 37.57 17.62 0.05
CA GLU A 565 36.74 16.61 -0.61
C GLU A 565 35.24 16.92 -0.44
N LEU A 566 34.78 17.24 0.77
CA LEU A 566 33.38 17.61 1.06
C LEU A 566 32.93 18.84 0.27
N GLN A 567 33.80 19.84 0.06
CA GLN A 567 33.50 20.99 -0.81
C GLN A 567 33.24 20.57 -2.27
N LYS A 568 33.99 19.60 -2.80
CA LYS A 568 33.76 19.07 -4.15
C LYS A 568 32.48 18.23 -4.20
N LEU A 569 32.23 17.44 -3.16
CA LEU A 569 31.03 16.61 -3.05
C LEU A 569 29.76 17.47 -2.92
N GLY A 570 29.83 18.65 -2.31
CA GLY A 570 28.70 19.58 -2.21
C GLY A 570 28.10 19.96 -3.57
N GLY A 571 28.92 20.35 -4.54
CA GLY A 571 28.44 20.68 -5.88
C GLY A 571 27.84 19.49 -6.64
N ILE A 572 28.31 18.26 -6.35
CA ILE A 572 27.75 17.02 -6.91
C ILE A 572 26.42 16.69 -6.22
N ALA A 573 26.34 16.84 -4.90
CA ALA A 573 25.14 16.63 -4.11
C ALA A 573 24.01 17.58 -4.52
N ASP A 574 24.32 18.85 -4.77
CA ASP A 574 23.36 19.84 -5.26
C ASP A 574 22.84 19.46 -6.66
N ALA A 575 23.71 18.98 -7.55
CA ALA A 575 23.32 18.51 -8.88
C ALA A 575 22.43 17.26 -8.81
N CYS A 576 22.74 16.31 -7.93
CA CYS A 576 21.92 15.12 -7.67
C CYS A 576 20.56 15.50 -7.08
N GLN A 577 20.51 16.46 -6.15
CA GLN A 577 19.27 16.95 -5.58
C GLN A 577 18.42 17.69 -6.62
N GLN A 578 19.02 18.56 -7.44
CA GLN A 578 18.32 19.25 -8.52
C GLN A 578 17.71 18.25 -9.51
N PHE A 579 18.44 17.19 -9.85
CA PHE A 579 17.91 16.10 -10.68
C PHE A 579 16.72 15.41 -9.99
N ALA A 580 16.86 15.03 -8.71
CA ALA A 580 15.81 14.37 -7.94
C ALA A 580 14.53 15.21 -7.73
N ILE A 581 14.63 16.55 -7.75
CA ILE A 581 13.48 17.46 -7.62
C ILE A 581 12.87 17.80 -8.99
N THR A 582 13.66 17.79 -10.06
CA THR A 582 13.16 18.07 -11.41
C THR A 582 12.23 16.94 -11.82
N SER A 583 10.97 17.23 -12.17
CA SER A 583 10.05 16.19 -12.61
C SER A 583 10.44 15.65 -13.98
N SER A 584 10.58 14.33 -14.08
CA SER A 584 10.74 13.62 -15.35
C SER A 584 9.37 13.16 -15.85
N PRO A 585 9.05 13.31 -17.15
CA PRO A 585 7.78 12.87 -17.72
C PRO A 585 7.72 11.35 -17.96
N ILE A 586 8.83 10.61 -17.76
CA ILE A 586 8.96 9.20 -18.12
C ILE A 586 9.25 8.33 -16.89
N VAL A 587 10.17 8.76 -16.03
CA VAL A 587 10.65 7.99 -14.87
C VAL A 587 10.32 8.74 -13.58
N SER A 588 9.85 8.03 -12.55
CA SER A 588 9.66 8.61 -11.22
C SER A 588 11.00 8.80 -10.52
N HIS A 589 11.10 9.88 -9.73
CA HIS A 589 12.28 10.23 -8.92
C HIS A 589 12.05 9.97 -7.42
N ASP A 590 11.02 9.21 -7.06
CA ASP A 590 10.67 8.96 -5.66
C ASP A 590 11.73 8.14 -4.91
N ASP A 591 12.50 7.31 -5.62
CA ASP A 591 13.59 6.49 -5.09
C ASP A 591 14.89 7.29 -4.85
N LEU A 592 15.02 8.50 -5.41
CA LEU A 592 16.23 9.30 -5.30
C LEU A 592 16.33 10.03 -3.96
N ASP A 593 17.52 10.00 -3.37
CA ASP A 593 17.79 10.69 -2.09
C ASP A 593 17.91 12.21 -2.28
N LYS A 594 16.93 12.94 -1.71
CA LYS A 594 16.84 14.41 -1.74
C LYS A 594 17.62 15.09 -0.61
N THR A 595 18.20 14.31 0.31
CA THR A 595 18.86 14.78 1.54
C THR A 595 20.38 14.79 1.46
N LEU A 596 20.96 14.40 0.32
CA LEU A 596 22.43 14.33 0.13
C LEU A 596 23.15 15.66 0.43
N PRO A 597 22.62 16.85 0.05
CA PRO A 597 23.26 18.11 0.44
C PRO A 597 23.25 18.36 1.96
N ASP A 598 22.22 17.89 2.66
CA ASP A 598 22.15 18.00 4.11
C ASP A 598 23.16 17.05 4.77
N GLN A 599 23.34 15.83 4.25
CA GLN A 599 24.38 14.90 4.71
C GLN A 599 25.80 15.46 4.50
N VAL A 600 26.06 16.12 3.37
CA VAL A 600 27.32 16.85 3.14
C VAL A 600 27.51 17.95 4.18
N ARG A 601 26.47 18.74 4.45
CA ARG A 601 26.52 19.84 5.44
C ARG A 601 26.78 19.33 6.86
N ASP A 602 26.16 18.22 7.25
CA ASP A 602 26.37 17.59 8.55
C ASP A 602 27.81 17.07 8.71
N LEU A 603 28.37 16.46 7.66
CA LEU A 603 29.77 16.04 7.65
C LEU A 603 30.74 17.22 7.65
N GLN A 604 30.42 18.31 6.94
CA GLN A 604 31.20 19.57 6.99
C GLN A 604 31.24 20.13 8.41
N LYS A 605 30.08 20.21 9.08
CA LYS A 605 30.00 20.66 10.47
C LYS A 605 30.83 19.78 11.41
N LYS A 606 30.75 18.46 11.28
CA LYS A 606 31.59 17.54 12.06
C LYS A 606 33.08 17.74 11.77
N CYS A 607 33.45 18.01 10.51
CA CYS A 607 34.81 18.32 10.11
C CYS A 607 35.31 19.59 10.81
N ASP A 608 34.49 20.64 10.82
CA ASP A 608 34.77 21.91 11.53
C ASP A 608 34.91 21.71 13.04
N ASP A 609 34.04 20.90 13.65
CA ASP A 609 34.09 20.59 15.08
C ASP A 609 35.39 19.85 15.44
N VAL A 610 35.77 18.84 14.66
CA VAL A 610 37.04 18.10 14.85
C VAL A 610 38.25 19.02 14.63
N LYS A 611 38.19 19.90 13.61
CA LYS A 611 39.23 20.91 13.36
C LYS A 611 39.41 21.83 14.56
N LYS A 612 38.31 22.37 15.08
CA LYS A 612 38.31 23.25 16.26
C LYS A 612 38.88 22.53 17.48
N ASN A 613 38.51 21.27 17.71
CA ASN A 613 39.05 20.48 18.82
C ASN A 613 40.56 20.25 18.67
N ALA A 614 41.04 19.88 17.48
CA ALA A 614 42.47 19.70 17.23
C ALA A 614 43.26 21.01 17.39
N GLU A 615 42.69 22.16 16.96
CA GLU A 615 43.28 23.49 17.19
C GLU A 615 43.32 23.86 18.68
N GLN A 616 42.27 23.58 19.45
CA GLN A 616 42.24 23.80 20.89
C GLN A 616 43.28 22.94 21.63
N ILE A 617 43.43 21.66 21.25
CA ILE A 617 44.45 20.77 21.80
C ILE A 617 45.85 21.24 21.43
N ALA A 618 46.06 21.72 20.19
CA ALA A 618 47.33 22.30 19.76
C ALA A 618 47.74 23.50 20.62
N GLN A 619 46.79 24.41 20.87
CA GLN A 619 47.00 25.60 21.71
C GLN A 619 47.26 25.20 23.17
N LEU A 620 46.52 24.22 23.70
CA LEU A 620 46.75 23.68 25.04
C LEU A 620 48.16 23.08 25.18
N ASN A 621 48.58 22.25 24.22
CA ASN A 621 49.92 21.63 24.20
C ASN A 621 51.05 22.68 24.10
N ALA A 622 50.79 23.83 23.47
CA ALA A 622 51.76 24.92 23.39
C ALA A 622 51.91 25.69 24.71
N VAL A 623 50.82 25.93 25.44
CA VAL A 623 50.79 26.80 26.63
C VAL A 623 50.99 26.02 27.94
N ALA A 624 50.53 24.78 28.02
CA ALA A 624 50.56 23.96 29.24
C ALA A 624 51.97 23.77 29.86
N PRO A 625 53.04 23.49 29.08
CA PRO A 625 54.38 23.33 29.65
C PRO A 625 54.88 24.59 30.36
N GLU A 626 54.57 25.77 29.81
CA GLU A 626 55.03 27.05 30.35
C GLU A 626 54.28 27.42 31.64
N ILE A 627 52.96 27.18 31.68
CA ILE A 627 52.16 27.35 32.90
C ILE A 627 52.66 26.43 34.00
N LEU A 628 52.91 25.14 33.70
CA LEU A 628 53.44 24.20 34.69
C LEU A 628 54.78 24.66 35.26
N MET A 629 55.68 25.22 34.43
CA MET A 629 56.94 25.79 34.92
C MET A 629 56.73 26.98 35.85
N ILE A 630 55.78 27.87 35.55
CA ILE A 630 55.42 28.99 36.42
C ILE A 630 54.85 28.47 37.74
N SER A 631 53.89 27.53 37.70
CA SER A 631 53.30 26.90 38.88
C SER A 631 54.36 26.24 39.78
N GLU A 632 55.28 25.47 39.18
CA GLU A 632 56.35 24.81 39.92
C GLU A 632 57.30 25.85 40.58
N SER A 633 57.64 26.91 39.84
CA SER A 633 58.44 28.01 40.39
C SER A 633 57.74 28.74 41.56
N LEU A 634 56.41 28.90 41.51
CA LEU A 634 55.61 29.48 42.60
C LEU A 634 55.44 28.56 43.80
N GLN A 635 55.59 27.26 43.61
CA GLN A 635 55.60 26.29 44.71
C GLN A 635 56.94 26.28 45.44
N GLN A 636 58.05 26.54 44.74
CA GLN A 636 59.39 26.62 45.30
C GLN A 636 59.70 27.98 45.99
N GLN A 637 58.86 28.99 45.76
CA GLN A 637 58.99 30.30 46.42
C GLN A 637 58.72 30.20 47.94
N PRO A 638 59.63 30.66 48.80
CA PRO A 638 59.44 30.63 50.25
C PRO A 638 58.30 31.56 50.68
N GLU A 639 57.40 31.09 51.55
CA GLU A 639 56.28 31.89 52.08
C GLU A 639 56.70 33.00 53.06
N GLN A 640 57.96 32.94 53.50
CA GLN A 640 58.56 33.93 54.39
C GLN A 640 59.15 35.06 53.56
N ILE A 641 58.74 36.29 53.88
CA ILE A 641 59.24 37.50 53.24
C ILE A 641 60.72 37.70 53.64
N PRO A 642 61.65 37.88 52.68
CA PRO A 642 63.06 38.15 52.99
C PRO A 642 63.22 39.36 53.92
N SER A 643 64.22 39.31 54.81
CA SER A 643 64.47 40.39 55.78
C SER A 643 65.28 41.56 55.19
N ASN A 644 65.92 41.41 54.05
CA ASN A 644 66.73 42.44 53.40
C ASN A 644 65.92 43.18 52.31
N LEU A 645 65.93 44.52 52.33
CA LEU A 645 65.19 45.35 51.36
C LEU A 645 65.60 45.10 49.89
N ASN A 646 66.89 44.86 49.62
CA ASN A 646 67.37 44.63 48.25
C ASN A 646 66.89 43.26 47.71
N GLU A 647 66.83 42.26 48.58
CA GLU A 647 66.27 40.94 48.24
C GLU A 647 64.75 41.00 48.07
N GLN A 648 64.05 41.77 48.91
CA GLN A 648 62.60 42.01 48.75
C GLN A 648 62.29 42.71 47.42
N GLN A 649 63.09 43.69 46.98
CA GLN A 649 62.91 44.37 45.70
C GLN A 649 63.13 43.41 44.51
N SER A 650 64.18 42.57 44.57
CA SER A 650 64.44 41.57 43.52
C SER A 650 63.33 40.51 43.44
N VAL A 651 62.80 40.05 44.57
CA VAL A 651 61.68 39.10 44.60
C VAL A 651 60.39 39.75 44.09
N LEU A 652 60.15 41.04 44.37
CA LEU A 652 58.99 41.76 43.86
C LEU A 652 59.01 41.89 42.34
N GLU A 653 60.17 42.20 41.75
CA GLU A 653 60.34 42.28 40.30
C GLU A 653 60.13 40.92 39.61
N ASP A 654 60.67 39.83 40.19
CA ASP A 654 60.46 38.46 39.70
C ASP A 654 58.98 38.04 39.76
N LEU A 655 58.30 38.30 40.88
CA LEU A 655 56.89 37.98 41.06
C LEU A 655 55.97 38.80 40.14
N GLU A 656 56.26 40.10 39.93
CA GLU A 656 55.48 40.94 39.02
C GLU A 656 55.68 40.51 37.56
N THR A 657 56.91 40.10 37.19
CA THR A 657 57.21 39.55 35.86
C THR A 657 56.48 38.23 35.63
N LYS A 658 56.46 37.33 36.63
CA LYS A 658 55.72 36.06 36.58
C LYS A 658 54.21 36.29 36.49
N LYS A 659 53.67 37.26 37.23
CA LYS A 659 52.27 37.67 37.15
C LYS A 659 51.89 38.15 35.75
N GLN A 660 52.66 39.09 35.18
CA GLN A 660 52.39 39.58 33.83
C GLN A 660 52.47 38.46 32.78
N ARG A 661 53.44 37.55 32.94
CA ARG A 661 53.59 36.41 32.03
C ARG A 661 52.43 35.41 32.14
N LEU A 662 51.97 35.11 33.35
CA LEU A 662 50.80 34.25 33.58
C LEU A 662 49.50 34.90 33.10
N GLU A 663 49.32 36.21 33.28
CA GLU A 663 48.18 36.98 32.75
C GLU A 663 48.14 36.95 31.21
N ASN A 664 49.30 37.07 30.55
CA ASN A 664 49.39 36.96 29.09
C ASN A 664 49.07 35.54 28.60
N LEU A 665 49.59 34.50 29.26
CA LEU A 665 49.31 33.10 28.89
C LEU A 665 47.83 32.77 29.07
N LEU A 666 47.19 33.29 30.13
CA LEU A 666 45.77 33.07 30.40
C LEU A 666 44.86 33.68 29.32
N GLN A 667 45.28 34.79 28.69
CA GLN A 667 44.55 35.36 27.54
C GLN A 667 44.65 34.51 26.26
N THR A 668 45.60 33.58 26.19
CA THR A 668 45.80 32.70 25.02
C THR A 668 45.14 31.33 25.14
N ILE A 669 44.61 30.98 26.32
CA ILE A 669 43.90 29.70 26.54
C ILE A 669 42.48 29.83 25.96
N PRO A 670 42.08 28.98 24.99
CA PRO A 670 40.73 28.99 24.46
C PRO A 670 39.71 28.52 25.50
N ALA A 671 38.44 28.93 25.36
CA ALA A 671 37.36 28.48 26.23
C ALA A 671 36.90 27.05 25.85
N GLY A 672 36.92 26.13 26.81
CA GLY A 672 36.47 24.74 26.65
C GLY A 672 36.75 23.86 27.87
N ASP A 673 36.06 22.73 27.95
CA ASP A 673 36.11 21.81 29.11
C ASP A 673 37.50 21.18 29.28
N ALA A 674 38.19 20.85 28.18
CA ALA A 674 39.54 20.29 28.20
C ALA A 674 40.61 21.28 28.69
N THR A 675 40.33 22.58 28.60
CA THR A 675 41.23 23.68 29.00
C THR A 675 40.90 24.26 30.36
N GLU A 676 39.76 23.87 30.96
CA GLU A 676 39.23 24.45 32.19
C GLU A 676 40.14 24.14 33.38
N GLU A 677 40.69 22.92 33.48
CA GLU A 677 41.61 22.55 34.56
C GLU A 677 42.88 23.42 34.55
N LEU A 678 43.44 23.66 33.37
CA LEU A 678 44.63 24.51 33.20
C LEU A 678 44.31 25.98 33.51
N ARG A 679 43.09 26.44 33.15
CA ARG A 679 42.62 27.80 33.46
C ARG A 679 42.42 27.99 34.96
N GLN A 680 41.74 27.07 35.64
CA GLN A 680 41.54 27.12 37.09
C GLN A 680 42.87 27.08 37.85
N ARG A 681 43.82 26.24 37.42
CA ARG A 681 45.15 26.18 38.01
C ARG A 681 45.91 27.50 37.83
N SER A 682 45.84 28.09 36.64
CA SER A 682 46.46 29.39 36.35
C SER A 682 45.80 30.54 37.14
N GLU A 683 44.48 30.54 37.30
CA GLU A 683 43.74 31.50 38.12
C GLU A 683 44.11 31.38 39.61
N TRP A 684 44.27 30.15 40.11
CA TRP A 684 44.73 29.88 41.47
C TRP A 684 46.15 30.38 41.70
N ASP A 685 47.08 30.05 40.80
CA ASP A 685 48.46 30.53 40.84
C ASP A 685 48.53 32.07 40.76
N LEU A 686 47.67 32.69 39.94
CA LEU A 686 47.56 34.14 39.85
C LEU A 686 47.05 34.78 41.14
N SER A 687 46.10 34.15 41.84
CA SER A 687 45.65 34.61 43.16
C SER A 687 46.77 34.52 44.19
N LYS A 688 47.49 33.38 44.22
CA LYS A 688 48.64 33.19 45.11
C LYS A 688 49.74 34.22 44.84
N LEU A 689 50.03 34.51 43.58
CA LEU A 689 50.93 35.58 43.15
C LEU A 689 50.51 36.95 43.66
N LYS A 690 49.22 37.31 43.50
CA LYS A 690 48.67 38.60 43.97
C LYS A 690 48.77 38.74 45.49
N ASP A 691 48.52 37.67 46.22
CA ASP A 691 48.63 37.65 47.69
C ASP A 691 50.09 37.80 48.16
N LEU A 692 51.03 37.11 47.50
CA LEU A 692 52.46 37.25 47.79
C LEU A 692 52.97 38.67 47.48
N LEU A 693 52.59 39.23 46.32
CA LEU A 693 52.92 40.60 45.93
C LEU A 693 52.36 41.62 46.92
N LYS A 694 51.12 41.44 47.39
CA LYS A 694 50.52 42.31 48.41
C LYS A 694 51.27 42.25 49.73
N ARG A 695 51.52 41.05 50.26
CA ARG A 695 52.26 40.87 51.51
C ARG A 695 53.68 41.43 51.45
N LEU A 696 54.36 41.22 50.32
CA LEU A 696 55.70 41.76 50.08
C LEU A 696 55.67 43.29 49.94
N GLY A 697 54.68 43.83 49.23
CA GLY A 697 54.46 45.27 49.10
C GLY A 697 54.17 45.95 50.43
N ASP A 698 53.31 45.36 51.27
CA ASP A 698 53.03 45.84 52.63
C ASP A 698 54.32 45.83 53.48
N SER A 699 55.10 44.74 53.45
CA SER A 699 56.36 44.63 54.19
C SER A 699 57.43 45.63 53.71
N VAL A 700 57.57 45.82 52.40
CA VAL A 700 58.49 46.83 51.84
C VAL A 700 58.01 48.24 52.21
N GLY A 701 56.70 48.49 52.18
CA GLY A 701 56.09 49.76 52.61
C GLY A 701 56.35 50.07 54.08
N ASP A 702 56.16 49.10 54.98
CA ASP A 702 56.41 49.23 56.41
C ASP A 702 57.90 49.50 56.69
N LYS A 703 58.81 48.80 56.02
CA LYS A 703 60.26 49.05 56.14
C LYS A 703 60.68 50.41 55.61
N LEU A 704 60.15 50.83 54.45
CA LEU A 704 60.43 52.16 53.91
C LEU A 704 59.90 53.26 54.85
N ALA A 705 58.74 53.05 55.49
CA ALA A 705 58.21 53.96 56.49
C ALA A 705 59.08 54.01 57.75
N ALA A 706 59.52 52.86 58.26
CA ALA A 706 60.44 52.76 59.39
C ALA A 706 61.79 53.43 59.07
N LEU A 707 62.32 53.22 57.87
CA LEU A 707 63.52 53.86 57.36
C LEU A 707 63.39 55.38 57.24
N ALA A 708 62.28 55.87 56.69
CA ALA A 708 62.02 57.29 56.57
C ALA A 708 61.89 57.96 57.96
N ALA A 709 61.19 57.30 58.89
CA ALA A 709 61.05 57.76 60.27
C ALA A 709 62.41 57.79 60.99
N PHE A 710 63.23 56.74 60.82
CA PHE A 710 64.58 56.68 61.37
C PHE A 710 65.48 57.76 60.79
N ASN A 711 65.50 57.95 59.47
CA ASN A 711 66.32 58.98 58.82
C ASN A 711 65.90 60.40 59.22
N ALA A 712 64.60 60.67 59.35
CA ALA A 712 64.09 61.95 59.82
C ALA A 712 64.51 62.22 61.28
N ALA A 713 64.35 61.23 62.16
CA ALA A 713 64.74 61.33 63.56
C ALA A 713 66.26 61.42 63.74
N ARG A 714 67.02 60.68 62.94
CA ARG A 714 68.49 60.76 62.89
C ARG A 714 68.94 62.15 62.51
N LYS A 715 68.37 62.73 61.45
CA LYS A 715 68.70 64.09 61.02
C LYS A 715 68.37 65.12 62.11
N ASP A 716 67.18 65.05 62.69
CA ASP A 716 66.78 65.95 63.78
C ASP A 716 67.73 65.83 64.99
N ALA A 717 68.10 64.60 65.37
CA ALA A 717 69.04 64.39 66.45
C ALA A 717 70.47 64.82 66.14
N GLU A 718 70.95 64.61 64.91
CA GLU A 718 72.26 65.09 64.47
C GLU A 718 72.30 66.62 64.43
N ASP A 719 71.26 67.28 63.92
CA ASP A 719 71.12 68.74 63.89
C ASP A 719 71.10 69.33 65.32
N GLN A 720 70.34 68.72 66.23
CA GLN A 720 70.28 69.15 67.63
C GLN A 720 71.55 68.84 68.42
N LEU A 721 72.19 67.68 68.20
CA LEU A 721 73.50 67.38 68.80
C LEU A 721 74.55 68.38 68.34
N LEU A 722 74.56 68.75 67.05
CA LEU A 722 75.46 69.75 66.49
C LEU A 722 75.24 71.14 67.13
N ALA A 723 73.98 71.53 67.34
CA ALA A 723 73.64 72.78 68.03
C ALA A 723 74.11 72.80 69.49
N ILE A 724 74.09 71.65 70.17
CA ILE A 724 74.44 71.53 71.60
C ILE A 724 75.95 71.39 71.82
N THR A 725 76.65 70.70 70.92
CA THR A 725 78.10 70.40 71.01
C THR A 725 79.00 71.25 70.10
N GLY A 726 78.42 72.20 69.35
CA GLY A 726 79.17 73.13 68.50
C GLY A 726 80.14 74.04 69.30
N PRO A 727 81.26 74.48 68.70
CA PRO A 727 82.25 75.31 69.38
C PRO A 727 81.79 76.78 69.43
N GLU A 728 80.80 77.09 70.27
CA GLU A 728 80.54 78.47 70.69
C GLU A 728 81.16 78.70 72.07
N SER A 729 82.18 79.55 72.10
CA SER A 729 82.87 80.04 73.28
C SER A 729 82.01 81.03 74.06
N VAL A 730 80.92 80.54 74.65
CA VAL A 730 80.10 81.27 75.62
C VAL A 730 80.00 80.39 76.86
N GLU A 731 80.34 80.92 78.03
CA GLU A 731 80.06 80.25 79.31
C GLU A 731 78.54 80.03 79.40
N LYS A 732 78.07 78.81 79.06
CA LYS A 732 76.65 78.47 79.10
C LYS A 732 76.12 78.60 80.53
N THR A 733 75.00 79.29 80.66
CA THR A 733 74.33 79.45 81.95
C THR A 733 73.71 78.12 82.43
N PRO A 734 73.49 77.93 83.75
CA PRO A 734 72.85 76.73 84.27
C PRO A 734 71.47 76.43 83.64
N ASP A 735 70.71 77.47 83.28
CA ASP A 735 69.39 77.32 82.64
C ASP A 735 69.49 76.86 81.17
N GLU A 736 70.52 77.28 80.44
CA GLU A 736 70.80 76.83 79.06
C GLU A 736 71.24 75.36 79.04
N LEU A 737 72.12 74.95 79.96
CA LEU A 737 72.51 73.54 80.10
C LEU A 737 71.34 72.64 80.50
N LYS A 738 70.40 73.15 81.31
CA LYS A 738 69.19 72.41 81.68
C LYS A 738 68.22 72.26 80.52
N LYS A 739 68.11 73.30 79.68
CA LYS A 739 67.34 73.24 78.43
C LYS A 739 67.96 72.28 77.42
N ASP A 740 69.29 72.22 77.33
CA ASP A 740 70.01 71.26 76.49
C ASP A 740 69.83 69.82 77.03
N GLU A 741 69.87 69.61 78.35
CA GLU A 741 69.57 68.31 78.98
C GLU A 741 68.14 67.85 78.68
N GLU A 742 67.14 68.73 78.80
CA GLU A 742 65.75 68.43 78.48
C GLU A 742 65.55 68.11 76.99
N SER A 743 66.25 68.83 76.09
CA SER A 743 66.22 68.57 74.64
C SER A 743 66.85 67.21 74.30
N LEU A 744 68.03 66.89 74.85
CA LEU A 744 68.68 65.59 74.65
C LEU A 744 67.87 64.44 75.25
N ALA A 745 67.23 64.63 76.41
CA ALA A 745 66.37 63.61 77.01
C ALA A 745 65.12 63.33 76.14
N ARG A 746 64.54 64.37 75.51
CA ARG A 746 63.45 64.21 74.55
C ARG A 746 63.90 63.50 73.28
N LEU A 747 65.08 63.81 72.76
CA LEU A 747 65.67 63.10 71.60
C LEU A 747 65.96 61.63 71.92
N GLN A 748 66.55 61.35 73.07
CA GLN A 748 66.82 59.99 73.54
C GLN A 748 65.50 59.19 73.60
N GLN A 749 64.44 59.78 74.16
CA GLN A 749 63.12 59.16 74.23
C GLN A 749 62.52 58.95 72.84
N SER A 750 62.59 59.95 71.96
CA SER A 750 62.06 59.88 70.60
C SER A 750 62.75 58.79 69.77
N ILE A 751 64.08 58.72 69.80
CA ILE A 751 64.85 57.73 69.04
C ILE A 751 64.70 56.32 69.60
N SER A 752 64.61 56.17 70.93
CA SER A 752 64.40 54.86 71.57
C SER A 752 63.02 54.25 71.26
N GLN A 753 62.04 55.09 70.93
CA GLN A 753 60.68 54.68 70.59
C GLN A 753 60.50 54.33 69.10
N LEU A 754 61.53 54.56 68.27
CA LEU A 754 61.48 54.15 66.87
C LEU A 754 61.48 52.64 66.75
N ASP A 755 60.68 52.13 65.82
CA ASP A 755 60.63 50.72 65.52
C ASP A 755 61.96 50.26 64.91
N ARG A 756 62.72 49.50 65.70
CA ARG A 756 64.00 48.92 65.28
C ARG A 756 63.79 47.68 64.43
N ASP A 757 62.67 46.98 64.54
CA ASP A 757 62.47 45.70 63.88
C ASP A 757 62.26 45.88 62.37
N GLY A 758 61.77 47.05 61.95
CA GLY A 758 61.64 47.47 60.55
C GLY A 758 62.92 47.98 59.86
N LEU A 759 64.06 48.03 60.57
CA LEU A 759 65.35 48.49 60.02
C LEU A 759 66.26 47.31 59.65
N ASP A 760 67.08 47.49 58.61
CA ASP A 760 68.12 46.53 58.23
C ASP A 760 69.25 46.51 59.28
N ASP A 761 70.06 45.46 59.30
CA ASP A 761 71.10 45.25 60.32
C ASP A 761 72.14 46.39 60.37
N GLU A 762 72.44 47.00 59.23
CA GLU A 762 73.32 48.17 59.14
C GLU A 762 72.69 49.41 59.82
N GLN A 763 71.42 49.69 59.53
CA GLN A 763 70.66 50.81 60.10
C GLN A 763 70.36 50.60 61.59
N LYS A 764 70.15 49.35 62.02
CA LYS A 764 70.07 48.97 63.45
C LYS A 764 71.37 49.28 64.19
N GLY A 765 72.51 49.10 63.52
CA GLY A 765 73.83 49.50 64.01
C GLY A 765 73.96 51.02 64.13
N GLU A 766 73.53 51.77 63.11
CA GLU A 766 73.53 53.23 63.15
C GLU A 766 72.57 53.80 64.21
N HIS A 767 71.40 53.19 64.40
CA HIS A 767 70.43 53.54 65.44
C HIS A 767 71.05 53.41 66.84
N ALA A 768 71.76 52.30 67.08
CA ALA A 768 72.47 52.08 68.34
C ALA A 768 73.59 53.11 68.56
N GLN A 769 74.40 53.39 67.52
CA GLN A 769 75.47 54.39 67.60
C GLN A 769 74.93 55.81 67.85
N LEU A 770 73.80 56.17 67.25
CA LEU A 770 73.17 57.47 67.47
C LEU A 770 72.66 57.60 68.92
N LEU A 771 72.03 56.55 69.46
CA LEU A 771 71.62 56.53 70.86
C LEU A 771 72.80 56.65 71.82
N ASP A 772 73.90 55.95 71.56
CA ASP A 772 75.11 56.04 72.37
C ASP A 772 75.70 57.47 72.36
N ARG A 773 75.76 58.12 71.19
CA ARG A 773 76.22 59.52 71.07
C ARG A 773 75.33 60.50 71.84
N ILE A 774 74.01 60.30 71.83
CA ILE A 774 73.06 61.10 72.62
C ILE A 774 73.31 60.87 74.11
N ASN A 775 73.44 59.61 74.54
CA ASN A 775 73.68 59.24 75.94
C ASN A 775 74.99 59.82 76.47
N GLU A 776 76.08 59.76 75.68
CA GLU A 776 77.36 60.37 76.02
C GLU A 776 77.23 61.89 76.18
N SER A 777 76.57 62.56 75.24
CA SER A 777 76.36 64.02 75.30
C SER A 777 75.52 64.41 76.52
N LEU A 778 74.48 63.64 76.84
CA LEU A 778 73.61 63.83 77.99
C LEU A 778 74.38 63.62 79.31
N ALA A 779 75.30 62.64 79.35
CA ALA A 779 76.19 62.43 80.49
C ALA A 779 77.16 63.61 80.70
N VAL A 780 77.75 64.14 79.62
CA VAL A 780 78.63 65.32 79.67
C VAL A 780 77.88 66.55 80.21
N ILE A 781 76.68 66.82 79.71
CA ILE A 781 75.88 67.96 80.18
C ILE A 781 75.52 67.81 81.66
N LYS A 782 75.11 66.62 82.10
CA LYS A 782 74.82 66.34 83.52
C LYS A 782 76.02 66.56 84.43
N VAL A 783 77.23 66.23 83.98
CA VAL A 783 78.47 66.51 84.71
C VAL A 783 78.73 68.01 84.76
N CYS A 784 78.66 68.72 83.62
CA CYS A 784 78.82 70.18 83.58
C CYS A 784 77.81 70.92 84.47
N LEU A 785 76.53 70.50 84.47
CA LEU A 785 75.47 71.06 85.32
C LEU A 785 75.77 70.84 86.81
N ARG A 786 76.26 69.65 87.16
CA ARG A 786 76.65 69.30 88.53
C ARG A 786 77.86 70.12 89.00
N ASP A 787 78.85 70.30 88.12
CA ASP A 787 80.05 71.08 88.42
C ASP A 787 79.73 72.58 88.54
N LEU A 788 78.89 73.15 87.67
CA LEU A 788 78.43 74.54 87.79
C LEU A 788 77.58 74.79 89.05
N LEU A 789 76.71 73.84 89.41
CA LEU A 789 75.92 73.91 90.66
C LEU A 789 76.81 73.81 91.90
N LEU A 790 77.88 73.00 91.84
CA LEU A 790 78.90 72.92 92.90
C LEU A 790 79.68 74.23 93.03
N VAL A 791 80.08 74.85 91.91
CA VAL A 791 80.75 76.16 91.90
C VAL A 791 79.83 77.25 92.47
N LEU A 792 78.55 77.30 92.05
CA LEU A 792 77.57 78.25 92.57
C LEU A 792 77.31 78.08 94.08
N MET A 793 77.27 76.83 94.58
CA MET A 793 77.16 76.55 96.02
C MET A 793 78.42 76.94 96.80
N LEU A 794 79.62 76.78 96.22
CA LEU A 794 80.89 77.15 96.85
C LEU A 794 81.14 78.67 96.86
N THR A 795 80.53 79.44 95.95
CA THR A 795 80.61 80.92 95.95
C THR A 795 79.67 81.62 96.94
N TYR A 796 78.75 80.89 97.58
CA TYR A 796 77.77 81.44 98.54
C TYR A 796 78.05 81.10 100.02
N LEU A 797 79.25 80.58 100.31
CA LEU A 797 79.82 80.34 101.65
C LEU A 797 81.02 81.26 101.88
#